data_AF-A0A5J9VMB6-F1
#
_entry.id   AF-A0A5J9VMB6-F1
#
_cell.length_a   1.000
_cell.length_b   1.000
_cell.length_c   1.000
_cell.angle_alpha   90.00
_cell.angle_beta   90.00
_cell.angle_gamma   90.00
#
_symmetry.space_group_name_H-M   'P 1'
#
loop_
_entity.id
_entity.type
_entity.pdbx_description
1 polymer ?
#
loop_
_entity_poly.entity_id
_entity_poly.type
_entity_poly.pdbx_seq_one_letter_code
_entity_poly.pdbx_strand_id
1 'polypeptide(L)'
;MESRVAVVTVPFPAQGHLNQLLHLSLLLASRGLPVHFAAPEPHLGEARARLHGWDGADALLAAVRFRRLEIPACASPSPDPSSPFPTHMLPLFEAFCGGARAPLAALLMELSASHRRVVVLHDRMAAFAAAEAARLPNGESLGVHCLAASYNVGWADPAHRLLRDHGLVFHPPGACATPEFVALAKRMGQERRRAPGAGMVVNTCRALEGEFLDVLAGIPSSDGHKLFAVGPLNPVLLPDASGSARALTARARHECLDWLDKQPPSSVLYVSFGTTSSLREEQVRELAAALRGSGQRFIWVLRDADRADMREAAANARLAAAAASELGDATARGVGVVVTGWAPQLEILAHGATAAFMSHCGWNSTVESLSHGKPVLAWPMHSDLPWDAELVCKYLGAGVLVRPWEERYDVTPAAAIREAIERVMASDDGAAMRRRAAALGEAVRAAVADGGSSRRDLDDLVAYMTRCVRNLHLNLTDEREVLSQNASSFLSYCPAKFWTLTPSKTTFQPQKPKTAEADSRRRRRDTPGCRSRRPPSPRSSRSYGTAPSLLVPSFHALYPPLHSLPPTAPHGADASSPEPHPLPPLPQRQPQRKLPHPHCYFFDQLLFLGDKLRWSPLWRRYPAYDRLLPCPPVDDPPRIEHLVAREDESAGDFISKSLDLPPLYVADLIKFGAVYYALVAPQPPPYSSPEHFRIFKEVTQPSVLRRRASIKGKTVREAQKTFRVTDPNQRLEAGTYLRVHVHPKRFPRCYEIDWKSRVIAVTDDYVVLNKPAATSVGGATDNIEESCAVFTSRALGLETPLLTTHQIDNCSEGCVILSKTKEFCSVFHGLIREKQVKKLYLALTTAPVSTGIITHYMRPLNRAPRLVSEDHIERWYLCQMEILDCTKIPWPSSLIRKAHNVNDCGWPEQEAAYECKINLITGKTHQIRAQLAAMGTPIIGDSAYMTAAMAAMANPSINPFGRERLSYNSEEEKEAAVEAWVASHGKEPKSVIGLQASEISWDYEGEHHYYKAGVPWWRQDSVESDLV
;
A
#
# COMPACT_ATOMS: atom_id res chain seq x y z
N MET A 1 21.88 -11.66 -40.48
CA MET A 1 21.07 -10.73 -39.65
C MET A 1 21.04 -11.29 -38.24
N GLU A 2 21.97 -10.88 -37.37
CA GLU A 2 21.95 -11.31 -35.98
C GLU A 2 20.85 -10.56 -35.22
N SER A 3 20.07 -11.29 -34.42
CA SER A 3 18.96 -10.68 -33.68
C SER A 3 19.51 -9.85 -32.51
N ARG A 4 18.98 -8.64 -32.31
CA ARG A 4 19.50 -7.71 -31.29
C ARG A 4 19.10 -8.08 -29.86
N VAL A 5 18.09 -8.95 -29.68
CA VAL A 5 17.54 -9.34 -28.38
C VAL A 5 17.12 -10.80 -28.40
N ALA A 6 17.44 -11.55 -27.35
CA ALA A 6 16.80 -12.83 -27.04
C ALA A 6 15.78 -12.63 -25.92
N VAL A 7 14.59 -13.24 -26.05
CA VAL A 7 13.59 -13.27 -24.96
C VAL A 7 13.52 -14.68 -24.41
N VAL A 8 13.62 -14.85 -23.09
CA VAL A 8 13.54 -16.14 -22.41
C VAL A 8 12.34 -16.16 -21.48
N THR A 9 11.39 -17.06 -21.70
CA THR A 9 10.19 -17.23 -20.87
C THR A 9 10.38 -18.40 -19.90
N VAL A 10 10.23 -18.15 -18.60
CA VAL A 10 10.47 -19.15 -17.53
C VAL A 10 9.19 -19.36 -16.69
N PRO A 11 8.29 -20.28 -17.10
CA PRO A 11 7.07 -20.58 -16.35
C PRO A 11 7.33 -21.40 -15.08
N PHE A 12 6.43 -21.27 -14.12
CA PHE A 12 6.30 -22.23 -13.03
C PHE A 12 5.62 -23.52 -13.56
N PRO A 13 6.02 -24.74 -13.14
CA PRO A 13 5.55 -26.00 -13.74
C PRO A 13 4.16 -26.41 -13.22
N ALA A 14 3.16 -25.60 -13.56
CA ALA A 14 1.73 -25.90 -13.37
C ALA A 14 0.94 -25.29 -14.54
N GLN A 15 -0.14 -25.96 -14.99
CA GLN A 15 -0.84 -25.61 -16.24
C GLN A 15 -1.23 -24.12 -16.31
N GLY A 16 -1.72 -23.54 -15.22
CA GLY A 16 -2.13 -22.13 -15.17
C GLY A 16 -1.03 -21.17 -15.61
N HIS A 17 0.21 -21.45 -15.19
CA HIS A 17 1.40 -20.63 -15.44
C HIS A 17 2.04 -20.97 -16.80
N LEU A 18 2.13 -22.27 -17.13
CA LEU A 18 2.63 -22.75 -18.43
C LEU A 18 1.81 -22.19 -19.60
N ASN A 19 0.48 -22.20 -19.48
CA ASN A 19 -0.41 -21.76 -20.54
C ASN A 19 -0.27 -20.25 -20.80
N GLN A 20 -0.24 -19.42 -19.75
CA GLN A 20 -0.06 -17.97 -19.89
C GLN A 20 1.27 -17.60 -20.55
N LEU A 21 2.40 -18.13 -20.02
CA LEU A 21 3.69 -17.80 -20.59
C LEU A 21 3.88 -18.40 -22.00
N LEU A 22 3.22 -19.52 -22.34
CA LEU A 22 3.23 -20.02 -23.71
C LEU A 22 2.45 -19.07 -24.63
N HIS A 23 1.24 -18.66 -24.26
CA HIS A 23 0.47 -17.68 -25.04
C HIS A 23 1.22 -16.35 -25.22
N LEU A 24 1.85 -15.82 -24.16
CA LEU A 24 2.72 -14.66 -24.25
C LEU A 24 3.92 -14.91 -25.19
N SER A 25 4.52 -16.11 -25.14
CA SER A 25 5.61 -16.49 -26.06
C SER A 25 5.17 -16.48 -27.52
N LEU A 26 3.97 -16.97 -27.83
CA LEU A 26 3.39 -16.99 -29.18
C LEU A 26 3.06 -15.57 -29.66
N LEU A 27 2.49 -14.72 -28.79
CA LEU A 27 2.21 -13.29 -29.05
C LEU A 27 3.47 -12.45 -29.35
N LEU A 28 4.61 -12.84 -28.75
CA LEU A 28 5.91 -12.20 -28.98
C LEU A 28 6.62 -12.77 -30.22
N ALA A 29 6.56 -14.09 -30.42
CA ALA A 29 7.10 -14.74 -31.61
C ALA A 29 6.37 -14.28 -32.89
N SER A 30 5.05 -14.06 -32.85
CA SER A 30 4.28 -13.52 -33.98
C SER A 30 4.66 -12.09 -34.36
N ARG A 31 5.31 -11.34 -33.45
CA ARG A 31 5.93 -10.03 -33.70
C ARG A 31 7.41 -10.12 -34.10
N GLY A 32 7.91 -11.32 -34.41
CA GLY A 32 9.28 -11.54 -34.89
C GLY A 32 10.37 -11.54 -33.81
N LEU A 33 10.01 -11.58 -32.51
CA LEU A 33 11.01 -11.74 -31.45
C LEU A 33 11.46 -13.22 -31.36
N PRO A 34 12.77 -13.50 -31.19
CA PRO A 34 13.24 -14.86 -30.96
C PRO A 34 13.02 -15.24 -29.49
N VAL A 35 11.95 -16.01 -29.25
CA VAL A 35 11.53 -16.43 -27.91
C VAL A 35 12.05 -17.84 -27.59
N HIS A 36 12.59 -17.99 -26.39
CA HIS A 36 13.09 -19.25 -25.82
C HIS A 36 12.23 -19.64 -24.61
N PHE A 37 11.41 -20.69 -24.74
CA PHE A 37 10.51 -21.15 -23.67
C PHE A 37 11.20 -22.24 -22.84
N ALA A 38 11.55 -21.91 -21.58
CA ALA A 38 12.46 -22.70 -20.75
C ALA A 38 11.74 -23.37 -19.57
N ALA A 39 11.54 -24.69 -19.63
CA ALA A 39 10.82 -25.47 -18.62
C ALA A 39 11.31 -26.95 -18.55
N PRO A 40 10.90 -27.74 -17.53
CA PRO A 40 11.22 -29.16 -17.47
C PRO A 40 10.59 -29.97 -18.61
N GLU A 41 11.28 -31.00 -19.13
CA GLU A 41 10.90 -31.72 -20.35
C GLU A 41 9.43 -32.20 -20.41
N PRO A 42 8.85 -32.84 -19.36
CA PRO A 42 7.44 -33.27 -19.41
C PRO A 42 6.47 -32.10 -19.62
N HIS A 43 6.80 -30.93 -19.05
CA HIS A 43 5.97 -29.72 -19.13
C HIS A 43 6.12 -29.01 -20.48
N LEU A 44 7.28 -29.14 -21.15
CA LEU A 44 7.44 -28.72 -22.54
C LEU A 44 6.57 -29.56 -23.47
N GLY A 45 6.52 -30.88 -23.25
CA GLY A 45 5.61 -31.78 -23.95
C GLY A 45 4.15 -31.36 -23.77
N GLU A 46 3.71 -31.23 -22.52
CA GLU A 46 2.31 -30.95 -22.21
C GLU A 46 1.84 -29.56 -22.67
N ALA A 47 2.68 -28.53 -22.53
CA ALA A 47 2.33 -27.18 -22.98
C ALA A 47 2.09 -27.12 -24.50
N ARG A 48 2.88 -27.88 -25.28
CA ARG A 48 2.65 -28.06 -26.73
C ARG A 48 1.41 -28.92 -27.00
N ALA A 49 1.25 -30.01 -26.26
CA ALA A 49 0.12 -30.94 -26.43
C ALA A 49 -1.23 -30.23 -26.20
N ARG A 50 -1.35 -29.44 -25.14
CA ARG A 50 -2.58 -28.75 -24.73
C ARG A 50 -2.84 -27.41 -25.42
N LEU A 51 -1.96 -26.92 -26.29
CA LEU A 51 -2.20 -25.67 -27.02
C LEU A 51 -3.41 -25.82 -27.95
N HIS A 52 -4.33 -24.86 -27.88
CA HIS A 52 -5.59 -24.82 -28.62
C HIS A 52 -6.00 -23.37 -28.92
N GLY A 53 -7.02 -23.15 -29.76
CA GLY A 53 -7.50 -21.81 -30.16
C GLY A 53 -6.57 -20.94 -31.03
N TRP A 54 -5.40 -21.41 -31.47
CA TRP A 54 -4.49 -20.66 -32.35
C TRP A 54 -4.53 -21.15 -33.79
N ASP A 55 -4.89 -20.26 -34.72
CA ASP A 55 -4.72 -20.50 -36.16
C ASP A 55 -3.23 -20.63 -36.50
N GLY A 56 -2.86 -21.65 -37.27
CA GLY A 56 -1.47 -21.92 -37.61
C GLY A 56 -0.57 -22.28 -36.40
N ALA A 57 -1.15 -22.87 -35.34
CA ALA A 57 -0.44 -23.23 -34.10
C ALA A 57 0.92 -23.90 -34.33
N ASP A 58 1.05 -24.84 -35.27
CA ASP A 58 2.31 -25.54 -35.56
C ASP A 58 3.42 -24.58 -36.04
N ALA A 59 3.09 -23.56 -36.85
CA ALA A 59 4.04 -22.56 -37.31
C ALA A 59 4.47 -21.60 -36.19
N LEU A 60 3.54 -21.21 -35.31
CA LEU A 60 3.84 -20.39 -34.13
C LEU A 60 4.66 -21.17 -33.10
N LEU A 61 4.37 -22.46 -32.89
CA LEU A 61 5.18 -23.36 -32.08
C LEU A 61 6.58 -23.55 -32.66
N ALA A 62 6.73 -23.66 -33.98
CA ALA A 62 8.03 -23.72 -34.64
C ALA A 62 8.85 -22.42 -34.52
N ALA A 63 8.18 -21.27 -34.35
CA ALA A 63 8.85 -19.98 -34.09
C ALA A 63 9.37 -19.85 -32.63
N VAL A 64 8.82 -20.62 -31.68
CA VAL A 64 9.27 -20.62 -30.27
C VAL A 64 10.30 -21.73 -30.03
N ARG A 65 11.46 -21.36 -29.48
CA ARG A 65 12.54 -22.30 -29.16
C ARG A 65 12.33 -22.91 -27.78
N PHE A 66 11.78 -24.11 -27.71
CA PHE A 66 11.64 -24.84 -26.46
C PHE A 66 13.02 -25.26 -25.92
N ARG A 67 13.31 -24.97 -24.64
CA ARG A 67 14.59 -25.25 -23.98
C ARG A 67 14.34 -26.06 -22.70
N ARG A 68 14.97 -27.23 -22.60
CA ARG A 68 14.89 -28.10 -21.42
C ARG A 68 15.63 -27.50 -20.24
N LEU A 69 14.94 -27.41 -19.10
CA LEU A 69 15.56 -27.19 -17.78
C LEU A 69 15.60 -28.51 -17.02
N GLU A 70 16.79 -29.00 -16.73
CA GLU A 70 16.96 -30.23 -15.95
C GLU A 70 16.66 -29.98 -14.47
N ILE A 71 15.91 -30.89 -13.85
CA ILE A 71 15.55 -30.81 -12.42
C ILE A 71 15.76 -32.20 -11.79
N PRO A 72 16.05 -32.27 -10.47
CA PRO A 72 16.09 -33.54 -9.75
C PRO A 72 14.80 -34.32 -9.92
N ALA A 73 14.91 -35.65 -9.97
CA ALA A 73 13.73 -36.52 -9.89
C ALA A 73 12.99 -36.28 -8.55
N CYS A 74 11.68 -36.11 -8.63
CA CYS A 74 10.81 -35.87 -7.48
C CYS A 74 9.75 -36.96 -7.37
N ALA A 75 9.14 -37.10 -6.18
CA ALA A 75 7.97 -37.96 -6.03
C ALA A 75 6.78 -37.41 -6.83
N SER A 76 5.98 -38.32 -7.39
CA SER A 76 4.67 -38.01 -8.00
C SER A 76 3.56 -38.77 -7.25
N PRO A 77 3.22 -38.35 -6.02
CA PRO A 77 2.15 -38.98 -5.26
C PRO A 77 0.79 -38.79 -5.96
N SER A 78 -0.16 -39.67 -5.67
CA SER A 78 -1.54 -39.49 -6.16
C SER A 78 -2.18 -38.25 -5.53
N PRO A 79 -3.10 -37.57 -6.25
CA PRO A 79 -3.91 -36.50 -5.68
C PRO A 79 -4.73 -36.99 -4.48
N ASP A 80 -4.93 -36.12 -3.50
CA ASP A 80 -5.81 -36.35 -2.36
C ASP A 80 -7.08 -35.49 -2.50
N PRO A 81 -8.24 -36.06 -2.85
CA PRO A 81 -9.49 -35.30 -3.01
C PRO A 81 -10.10 -34.79 -1.68
N SER A 82 -9.55 -35.20 -0.53
CA SER A 82 -9.94 -34.65 0.77
C SER A 82 -9.19 -33.35 1.10
N SER A 83 -8.00 -33.15 0.52
CA SER A 83 -7.25 -31.90 0.61
C SER A 83 -7.74 -30.90 -0.45
N PRO A 84 -8.18 -29.69 -0.06
CA PRO A 84 -8.55 -28.65 -1.03
C PRO A 84 -7.34 -28.16 -1.83
N PHE A 85 -6.13 -28.16 -1.24
CA PHE A 85 -4.89 -27.72 -1.90
C PHE A 85 -4.16 -28.90 -2.56
N PRO A 86 -3.58 -28.73 -3.77
CA PRO A 86 -2.84 -29.77 -4.49
C PRO A 86 -1.45 -30.05 -3.90
N THR A 87 -1.42 -30.65 -2.71
CA THR A 87 -0.19 -31.02 -1.98
C THR A 87 0.68 -31.99 -2.76
N HIS A 88 0.09 -32.82 -3.63
CA HIS A 88 0.80 -33.80 -4.44
C HIS A 88 1.77 -33.16 -5.46
N MET A 89 1.59 -31.88 -5.79
CA MET A 89 2.49 -31.13 -6.69
C MET A 89 3.69 -30.49 -5.97
N LEU A 90 3.70 -30.44 -4.63
CA LEU A 90 4.78 -29.81 -3.86
C LEU A 90 6.18 -30.36 -4.16
N PRO A 91 6.42 -31.68 -4.29
CA PRO A 91 7.75 -32.22 -4.59
C PRO A 91 8.32 -31.71 -5.92
N LEU A 92 7.47 -31.56 -6.94
CA LEU A 92 7.85 -30.97 -8.23
C LEU A 92 8.20 -29.49 -8.09
N PHE A 93 7.39 -28.73 -7.35
CA PHE A 93 7.62 -27.31 -7.14
C PHE A 93 8.93 -27.03 -6.40
N GLU A 94 9.28 -27.85 -5.40
CA GLU A 94 10.58 -27.76 -4.72
C GLU A 94 11.74 -28.20 -5.62
N ALA A 95 11.61 -29.32 -6.35
CA ALA A 95 12.64 -29.78 -7.28
C ALA A 95 12.91 -28.78 -8.41
N PHE A 96 11.87 -28.11 -8.93
CA PHE A 96 12.01 -27.04 -9.91
C PHE A 96 12.73 -25.82 -9.34
N CYS A 97 12.23 -25.25 -8.23
CA CYS A 97 12.81 -24.03 -7.65
C CYS A 97 14.23 -24.22 -7.09
N GLY A 98 14.61 -25.45 -6.71
CA GLY A 98 15.97 -25.80 -6.30
C GLY A 98 16.89 -26.18 -7.46
N GLY A 99 16.39 -26.93 -8.45
CA GLY A 99 17.19 -27.57 -9.50
C GLY A 99 17.34 -26.77 -10.79
N ALA A 100 16.28 -26.09 -11.26
CA ALA A 100 16.25 -25.46 -12.58
C ALA A 100 17.21 -24.25 -12.73
N ARG A 101 17.77 -23.76 -11.61
CA ARG A 101 18.63 -22.59 -11.54
C ARG A 101 19.91 -22.71 -12.36
N ALA A 102 20.64 -23.82 -12.24
CA ALA A 102 21.91 -24.00 -12.94
C ALA A 102 21.74 -24.22 -14.46
N PRO A 103 20.79 -25.06 -14.94
CA PRO A 103 20.48 -25.14 -16.37
C PRO A 103 19.98 -23.82 -16.96
N LEU A 104 19.19 -23.04 -16.21
CA LEU A 104 18.78 -21.71 -16.66
C LEU A 104 19.96 -20.76 -16.77
N ALA A 105 20.87 -20.73 -15.78
CA ALA A 105 22.07 -19.91 -15.84
C ALA A 105 22.94 -20.25 -17.07
N ALA A 106 23.12 -21.54 -17.38
CA ALA A 106 23.83 -22.00 -18.59
C ALA A 106 23.17 -21.50 -19.89
N LEU A 107 21.84 -21.63 -20.01
CA LEU A 107 21.07 -21.10 -21.14
C LEU A 107 21.21 -19.58 -21.27
N LEU A 108 21.15 -18.86 -20.16
CA LEU A 108 21.25 -17.40 -20.14
C LEU A 108 22.66 -16.92 -20.55
N MET A 109 23.73 -17.63 -20.15
CA MET A 109 25.09 -17.35 -20.62
C MET A 109 25.29 -17.60 -22.12
N GLU A 110 24.75 -18.71 -22.66
CA GLU A 110 24.77 -19.01 -24.11
C GLU A 110 24.12 -17.88 -24.94
N LEU A 111 22.97 -17.39 -24.48
CA LEU A 111 22.24 -16.32 -25.17
C LEU A 111 22.91 -14.96 -24.98
N SER A 112 23.44 -14.69 -23.79
CA SER A 112 24.18 -13.45 -23.47
C SER A 112 25.42 -13.28 -24.37
N ALA A 113 26.13 -14.36 -24.68
CA ALA A 113 27.29 -14.35 -25.56
C ALA A 113 26.98 -14.11 -27.04
N SER A 114 25.72 -14.33 -27.46
CA SER A 114 25.30 -14.29 -28.88
C SER A 114 24.31 -13.17 -29.22
N HIS A 115 23.79 -12.46 -28.22
CA HIS A 115 22.78 -11.42 -28.38
C HIS A 115 23.20 -10.13 -27.67
N ARG A 116 22.81 -8.96 -28.19
CA ARG A 116 23.12 -7.67 -27.54
C ARG A 116 22.32 -7.44 -26.24
N ARG A 117 21.22 -8.17 -26.06
CA ARG A 117 20.31 -8.07 -24.90
C ARG A 117 19.68 -9.44 -24.64
N VAL A 118 19.52 -9.81 -23.38
CA VAL A 118 18.70 -10.94 -22.94
C VAL A 118 17.61 -10.41 -22.03
N VAL A 119 16.34 -10.63 -22.37
CA VAL A 119 15.20 -10.28 -21.51
C VAL A 119 14.55 -11.55 -20.98
N VAL A 120 14.45 -11.67 -19.67
CA VAL A 120 13.89 -12.85 -18.99
C VAL A 120 12.49 -12.53 -18.44
N LEU A 121 11.48 -13.07 -19.11
CA LEU A 121 10.08 -13.02 -18.67
C LEU A 121 9.83 -14.24 -17.77
N HIS A 122 9.88 -14.06 -16.45
CA HIS A 122 9.76 -15.20 -15.53
C HIS A 122 8.46 -15.13 -14.73
N ASP A 123 7.90 -16.30 -14.42
CA ASP A 123 6.85 -16.39 -13.43
C ASP A 123 7.35 -15.89 -12.06
N ARG A 124 6.49 -15.24 -11.27
CA ARG A 124 6.82 -14.80 -9.91
C ARG A 124 7.14 -15.94 -8.95
N MET A 125 6.67 -17.16 -9.19
CA MET A 125 7.08 -18.39 -8.50
C MET A 125 8.36 -19.01 -9.06
N ALA A 126 8.86 -18.52 -10.20
CA ALA A 126 10.17 -18.85 -10.78
C ALA A 126 11.21 -17.73 -10.54
N ALA A 127 11.06 -16.93 -9.48
CA ALA A 127 11.83 -15.70 -9.23
C ALA A 127 13.36 -15.86 -9.13
N PHE A 128 13.89 -17.09 -8.99
CA PHE A 128 15.33 -17.35 -9.14
C PHE A 128 15.86 -16.89 -10.52
N ALA A 129 15.02 -16.90 -11.56
CA ALA A 129 15.35 -16.44 -12.91
C ALA A 129 15.74 -14.96 -12.98
N ALA A 130 15.15 -14.09 -12.14
CA ALA A 130 15.54 -12.69 -12.05
C ALA A 130 16.99 -12.53 -11.58
N ALA A 131 17.40 -13.33 -10.59
CA ALA A 131 18.76 -13.32 -10.07
C ALA A 131 19.78 -13.89 -11.06
N GLU A 132 19.39 -14.83 -11.93
CA GLU A 132 20.26 -15.29 -13.02
C GLU A 132 20.35 -14.27 -14.17
N ALA A 133 19.25 -13.59 -14.50
CA ALA A 133 19.26 -12.49 -15.48
C ALA A 133 20.16 -11.32 -15.03
N ALA A 134 20.06 -10.92 -13.76
CA ALA A 134 20.85 -9.82 -13.17
C ALA A 134 22.35 -10.10 -13.07
N ARG A 135 22.81 -11.35 -13.27
CA ARG A 135 24.24 -11.70 -13.37
C ARG A 135 24.83 -11.43 -14.75
N LEU A 136 24.00 -11.27 -15.78
CA LEU A 136 24.47 -10.99 -17.14
C LEU A 136 24.72 -9.49 -17.33
N PRO A 137 25.81 -9.07 -18.00
CA PRO A 137 26.08 -7.66 -18.28
C PRO A 137 25.06 -7.02 -19.24
N ASN A 138 24.28 -7.84 -19.94
CA ASN A 138 23.24 -7.44 -20.91
C ASN A 138 21.86 -8.07 -20.58
N GLY A 139 21.69 -8.57 -19.35
CA GLY A 139 20.45 -9.19 -18.88
C GLY A 139 19.49 -8.20 -18.21
N GLU A 140 18.20 -8.42 -18.39
CA GLU A 140 17.13 -7.73 -17.68
C GLU A 140 15.98 -8.72 -17.44
N SER A 141 15.23 -8.58 -16.34
CA SER A 141 14.06 -9.41 -16.06
C SER A 141 12.76 -8.58 -15.96
N LEU A 142 11.65 -9.23 -16.31
CA LEU A 142 10.29 -8.76 -16.08
C LEU A 142 9.52 -9.88 -15.37
N GLY A 143 8.84 -9.54 -14.27
CA GLY A 143 8.04 -10.49 -13.52
C GLY A 143 6.66 -10.66 -14.16
N VAL A 144 6.34 -11.88 -14.62
CA VAL A 144 5.01 -12.24 -15.10
C VAL A 144 4.16 -12.66 -13.90
N HIS A 145 3.04 -11.96 -13.71
CA HIS A 145 2.07 -12.23 -12.66
C HIS A 145 0.86 -12.96 -13.25
N CYS A 146 0.80 -14.26 -12.99
CA CYS A 146 -0.19 -15.17 -13.56
C CYS A 146 -1.53 -15.24 -12.79
N LEU A 147 -1.72 -14.39 -11.79
CA LEU A 147 -2.97 -14.28 -11.01
C LEU A 147 -3.69 -12.98 -11.39
N ALA A 148 -4.90 -12.73 -10.89
CA ALA A 148 -5.56 -11.43 -11.02
C ALA A 148 -4.64 -10.28 -10.54
N ALA A 149 -4.59 -9.16 -11.25
CA ALA A 149 -3.73 -8.03 -10.88
C ALA A 149 -4.15 -7.43 -9.53
N SER A 150 -5.46 -7.40 -9.28
CA SER A 150 -6.15 -7.04 -8.03
C SER A 150 -5.67 -7.82 -6.81
N TYR A 151 -5.20 -9.07 -6.98
CA TYR A 151 -4.62 -9.88 -5.89
C TYR A 151 -3.41 -9.16 -5.25
N ASN A 152 -2.64 -8.40 -6.03
CA ASN A 152 -1.52 -7.61 -5.50
C ASN A 152 -1.98 -6.42 -4.65
N VAL A 153 -3.14 -5.83 -4.95
CA VAL A 153 -3.71 -4.74 -4.15
C VAL A 153 -4.19 -5.29 -2.82
N GLY A 154 -4.94 -6.41 -2.84
CA GLY A 154 -5.36 -7.11 -1.61
C GLY A 154 -4.18 -7.62 -0.79
N TRP A 155 -3.07 -8.02 -1.43
CA TRP A 155 -1.83 -8.35 -0.73
C TRP A 155 -1.18 -7.15 -0.02
N ALA A 156 -1.08 -6.02 -0.73
CA ALA A 156 -0.35 -4.84 -0.26
C ALA A 156 -1.13 -4.09 0.83
N ASP A 157 -2.44 -3.98 0.68
CA ASP A 157 -3.36 -3.38 1.65
C ASP A 157 -4.70 -4.16 1.63
N PRO A 158 -4.84 -5.20 2.48
CA PRO A 158 -6.11 -5.93 2.64
C PRO A 158 -7.27 -5.06 3.12
N ALA A 159 -6.99 -3.86 3.64
CA ALA A 159 -7.98 -2.88 4.07
C ALA A 159 -8.18 -1.75 3.05
N HIS A 160 -7.63 -1.85 1.84
CA HIS A 160 -7.71 -0.81 0.82
C HIS A 160 -9.15 -0.43 0.49
N ARG A 161 -9.41 0.85 0.21
CA ARG A 161 -10.80 1.35 -0.01
C ARG A 161 -11.54 0.53 -1.07
N LEU A 162 -10.89 0.26 -2.20
CA LEU A 162 -11.46 -0.49 -3.33
C LEU A 162 -11.90 -1.93 -2.95
N LEU A 163 -11.29 -2.52 -1.91
CA LEU A 163 -11.75 -3.81 -1.38
C LEU A 163 -13.02 -3.63 -0.55
N ARG A 164 -12.99 -2.70 0.41
CA ARG A 164 -14.10 -2.45 1.34
C ARG A 164 -15.35 -1.95 0.62
N ASP A 165 -15.17 -1.02 -0.30
CA ASP A 165 -16.26 -0.34 -1.01
C ASP A 165 -17.03 -1.32 -1.94
N HIS A 166 -16.38 -2.40 -2.37
CA HIS A 166 -16.98 -3.52 -3.12
C HIS A 166 -17.24 -4.79 -2.29
N GLY A 167 -17.05 -4.75 -0.96
CA GLY A 167 -17.26 -5.89 -0.07
C GLY A 167 -16.37 -7.11 -0.34
N LEU A 168 -15.19 -6.90 -0.93
CA LEU A 168 -14.22 -7.95 -1.29
C LEU A 168 -13.43 -8.41 -0.05
N VAL A 169 -13.38 -9.72 0.17
CA VAL A 169 -12.67 -10.35 1.29
C VAL A 169 -11.34 -10.92 0.79
N PHE A 170 -10.23 -10.31 1.20
CA PHE A 170 -8.90 -10.85 0.89
C PHE A 170 -8.50 -11.95 1.88
N HIS A 171 -8.37 -13.19 1.39
CA HIS A 171 -7.83 -14.30 2.17
C HIS A 171 -6.30 -14.42 1.95
N PRO A 172 -5.48 -14.36 3.02
CA PRO A 172 -4.03 -14.53 2.89
C PRO A 172 -3.67 -16.00 2.57
N PRO A 173 -2.52 -16.30 1.94
CA PRO A 173 -2.18 -17.67 1.52
C PRO A 173 -2.19 -18.72 2.62
N GLY A 174 -1.95 -18.36 3.88
CA GLY A 174 -2.04 -19.30 5.00
C GLY A 174 -3.46 -19.83 5.26
N ALA A 175 -4.49 -19.20 4.69
CA ALA A 175 -5.86 -19.69 4.67
C ALA A 175 -6.17 -20.57 3.44
N CYS A 176 -5.40 -20.45 2.36
CA CYS A 176 -5.71 -21.00 1.03
C CYS A 176 -4.69 -21.99 0.46
N ALA A 177 -3.54 -22.14 1.12
CA ALA A 177 -2.47 -23.07 0.77
C ALA A 177 -1.79 -23.62 2.02
N THR A 178 -1.07 -24.75 1.87
CA THR A 178 -0.41 -25.38 3.03
C THR A 178 0.83 -24.60 3.48
N PRO A 179 1.29 -24.78 4.74
CA PRO A 179 2.47 -24.10 5.26
C PRO A 179 3.73 -24.30 4.42
N GLU A 180 3.89 -25.45 3.78
CA GLU A 180 5.01 -25.81 2.91
C GLU A 180 4.98 -24.98 1.61
N PHE A 181 3.81 -24.87 0.97
CA PHE A 181 3.65 -24.01 -0.19
C PHE A 181 3.90 -22.54 0.16
N VAL A 182 3.37 -22.08 1.30
CA VAL A 182 3.57 -20.72 1.79
C VAL A 182 5.06 -20.47 2.10
N ALA A 183 5.79 -21.46 2.59
CA ALA A 183 7.24 -21.37 2.77
C ALA A 183 7.97 -21.26 1.41
N LEU A 184 7.61 -22.07 0.42
CA LEU A 184 8.16 -21.98 -0.95
C LEU A 184 7.89 -20.61 -1.58
N ALA A 185 6.65 -20.12 -1.53
CA ALA A 185 6.26 -18.81 -2.06
C ALA A 185 7.01 -17.67 -1.34
N LYS A 186 7.21 -17.77 -0.02
CA LYS A 186 8.05 -16.83 0.75
C LYS A 186 9.51 -16.86 0.30
N ARG A 187 10.10 -18.04 0.01
CA ARG A 187 11.46 -18.15 -0.54
C ARG A 187 11.57 -17.46 -1.90
N MET A 188 10.63 -17.71 -2.82
CA MET A 188 10.63 -17.05 -4.15
C MET A 188 10.41 -15.53 -4.05
N GLY A 189 9.52 -15.08 -3.15
CA GLY A 189 9.37 -13.65 -2.84
C GLY A 189 10.61 -12.99 -2.22
N GLN A 190 11.51 -13.76 -1.58
CA GLN A 190 12.82 -13.24 -1.15
C GLN A 190 13.80 -13.14 -2.34
N GLU A 191 13.86 -14.13 -3.24
CA GLU A 191 14.69 -14.05 -4.45
C GLU A 191 14.33 -12.82 -5.29
N ARG A 192 13.04 -12.58 -5.50
CA ARG A 192 12.50 -11.40 -6.22
C ARG A 192 12.88 -10.06 -5.57
N ARG A 193 13.05 -10.02 -4.25
CA ARG A 193 13.53 -8.82 -3.53
C ARG A 193 15.05 -8.65 -3.59
N ARG A 194 15.81 -9.73 -3.77
CA ARG A 194 17.29 -9.71 -3.90
C ARG A 194 17.73 -9.26 -5.29
N ALA A 195 16.97 -9.61 -6.33
CA ALA A 195 17.20 -9.18 -7.71
C ALA A 195 15.91 -8.56 -8.26
N PRO A 196 15.66 -7.26 -8.00
CA PRO A 196 14.49 -6.57 -8.51
C PRO A 196 14.40 -6.60 -10.03
N GLY A 197 13.20 -6.81 -10.56
CA GLY A 197 12.92 -6.72 -11.99
C GLY A 197 12.86 -5.27 -12.49
N ALA A 198 12.70 -5.11 -13.80
CA ALA A 198 12.53 -3.80 -14.43
C ALA A 198 11.06 -3.39 -14.66
N GLY A 199 10.14 -4.35 -14.54
CA GLY A 199 8.69 -4.20 -14.64
C GLY A 199 7.93 -5.50 -14.39
N MET A 200 6.61 -5.38 -14.26
CA MET A 200 5.66 -6.48 -14.18
C MET A 200 4.80 -6.56 -15.45
N VAL A 201 4.52 -7.79 -15.89
CA VAL A 201 3.55 -8.10 -16.95
C VAL A 201 2.37 -8.82 -16.30
N VAL A 202 1.13 -8.34 -16.54
CA VAL A 202 -0.10 -8.92 -15.98
C VAL A 202 -1.04 -9.39 -17.11
N ASN A 203 -1.64 -10.57 -16.95
CA ASN A 203 -2.65 -11.10 -17.86
C ASN A 203 -4.03 -10.52 -17.54
N THR A 204 -4.21 -9.22 -17.72
CA THR A 204 -5.50 -8.54 -17.54
C THR A 204 -5.60 -7.32 -18.43
N CYS A 205 -6.76 -6.66 -18.44
CA CYS A 205 -7.00 -5.42 -19.16
C CYS A 205 -7.81 -4.43 -18.31
N ARG A 206 -7.85 -3.16 -18.74
CA ARG A 206 -8.60 -2.12 -18.00
C ARG A 206 -10.11 -2.38 -17.89
N ALA A 207 -10.70 -3.19 -18.77
CA ALA A 207 -12.11 -3.57 -18.70
C ALA A 207 -12.42 -4.58 -17.57
N LEU A 208 -11.42 -5.32 -17.10
CA LEU A 208 -11.56 -6.28 -16.00
C LEU A 208 -11.04 -5.72 -14.67
N GLU A 209 -9.91 -5.01 -14.68
CA GLU A 209 -9.21 -4.61 -13.46
C GLU A 209 -8.67 -3.17 -13.48
N GLY A 210 -9.30 -2.26 -14.26
CA GLY A 210 -8.80 -0.89 -14.49
C GLY A 210 -8.42 -0.11 -13.21
N GLU A 211 -9.31 -0.07 -12.22
CA GLU A 211 -9.05 0.63 -10.95
C GLU A 211 -7.94 -0.04 -10.12
N PHE A 212 -7.87 -1.38 -10.17
CA PHE A 212 -6.79 -2.12 -9.52
C PHE A 212 -5.44 -1.89 -10.20
N LEU A 213 -5.40 -1.74 -11.52
CA LEU A 213 -4.19 -1.40 -12.27
C LEU A 213 -3.70 0.01 -11.90
N ASP A 214 -4.60 0.97 -11.75
CA ASP A 214 -4.24 2.34 -11.34
C ASP A 214 -3.68 2.39 -9.91
N VAL A 215 -4.27 1.62 -8.99
CA VAL A 215 -3.73 1.45 -7.63
C VAL A 215 -2.37 0.74 -7.67
N LEU A 216 -2.25 -0.34 -8.45
CA LEU A 216 -1.04 -1.16 -8.55
C LEU A 216 0.14 -0.40 -9.17
N ALA A 217 -0.11 0.51 -10.10
CA ALA A 217 0.91 1.42 -10.65
C ALA A 217 1.46 2.40 -9.58
N GLY A 218 0.70 2.69 -8.53
CA GLY A 218 1.13 3.49 -7.38
C GLY A 218 1.81 2.71 -6.25
N ILE A 219 1.80 1.37 -6.29
CA ILE A 219 2.40 0.52 -5.25
C ILE A 219 3.86 0.18 -5.63
N PRO A 220 4.86 0.47 -4.77
CA PRO A 220 6.24 0.06 -5.01
C PRO A 220 6.37 -1.47 -5.15
N SER A 221 6.74 -1.93 -6.34
CA SER A 221 6.89 -3.35 -6.65
C SER A 221 8.36 -3.77 -6.69
N SER A 222 8.67 -4.93 -6.12
CA SER A 222 9.97 -5.60 -6.31
C SER A 222 10.24 -6.01 -7.76
N ASP A 223 9.21 -6.08 -8.60
CA ASP A 223 9.38 -6.33 -10.03
C ASP A 223 9.75 -5.07 -10.81
N GLY A 224 9.83 -3.89 -10.18
CA GLY A 224 10.13 -2.62 -10.85
C GLY A 224 8.89 -1.72 -11.03
N HIS A 225 9.10 -0.52 -11.57
CA HIS A 225 8.07 0.53 -11.67
C HIS A 225 7.20 0.45 -12.94
N LYS A 226 7.49 -0.46 -13.85
CA LYS A 226 6.72 -0.63 -15.11
C LYS A 226 5.62 -1.65 -14.91
N LEU A 227 4.47 -1.40 -15.51
CA LEU A 227 3.32 -2.30 -15.52
C LEU A 227 2.81 -2.39 -16.95
N PHE A 228 2.67 -3.61 -17.47
CA PHE A 228 2.13 -3.89 -18.80
C PHE A 228 0.91 -4.80 -18.66
N ALA A 229 -0.29 -4.27 -18.94
CA ALA A 229 -1.56 -5.00 -18.89
C ALA A 229 -1.91 -5.56 -20.28
N VAL A 230 -1.26 -6.67 -20.61
CA VAL A 230 -1.25 -7.27 -21.96
C VAL A 230 -2.32 -8.35 -22.17
N GLY A 231 -3.24 -8.52 -21.22
CA GLY A 231 -4.24 -9.58 -21.26
C GLY A 231 -5.52 -9.20 -22.03
N PRO A 232 -6.38 -10.16 -22.40
CA PRO A 232 -6.18 -11.61 -22.34
C PRO A 232 -4.99 -12.09 -23.18
N LEU A 233 -4.18 -12.99 -22.62
CA LEU A 233 -3.09 -13.65 -23.34
C LEU A 233 -3.61 -14.78 -24.24
N ASN A 234 -4.69 -15.46 -23.85
CA ASN A 234 -5.36 -16.45 -24.70
C ASN A 234 -5.89 -15.76 -25.97
N PRO A 235 -5.95 -16.48 -27.12
CA PRO A 235 -6.59 -15.94 -28.30
C PRO A 235 -8.08 -15.73 -28.00
N VAL A 236 -8.65 -14.65 -28.55
CA VAL A 236 -10.08 -14.35 -28.38
C VAL A 236 -10.79 -14.70 -29.67
N LEU A 237 -11.59 -15.77 -29.62
CA LEU A 237 -12.21 -16.36 -30.79
C LEU A 237 -13.48 -15.58 -31.16
N LEU A 238 -13.59 -15.17 -32.43
CA LEU A 238 -14.74 -14.42 -32.92
C LEU A 238 -15.87 -15.37 -33.37
N PRO A 239 -17.15 -15.12 -33.00
CA PRO A 239 -18.26 -16.00 -33.34
C PRO A 239 -18.46 -16.27 -34.85
N ASP A 240 -18.19 -15.26 -35.67
CA ASP A 240 -18.54 -15.26 -37.10
C ASP A 240 -17.44 -15.82 -38.03
N ALA A 241 -16.29 -16.24 -37.49
CA ALA A 241 -15.25 -16.96 -38.25
C ALA A 241 -15.68 -18.39 -38.66
N SER A 242 -16.88 -18.81 -38.24
CA SER A 242 -17.42 -20.17 -38.32
C SER A 242 -17.80 -20.66 -39.72
N GLY A 243 -17.75 -19.80 -40.76
CA GLY A 243 -18.14 -20.13 -42.13
C GLY A 243 -17.08 -20.76 -43.03
N SER A 244 -15.81 -20.31 -42.98
CA SER A 244 -14.79 -20.72 -43.96
C SER A 244 -13.37 -20.99 -43.43
N ALA A 245 -13.05 -20.61 -42.19
CA ALA A 245 -11.70 -20.78 -41.63
C ALA A 245 -11.44 -22.17 -41.00
N ARG A 246 -12.49 -22.95 -40.71
CA ARG A 246 -12.42 -24.24 -39.98
C ARG A 246 -11.72 -25.40 -40.71
N ALA A 247 -11.11 -25.18 -41.88
CA ALA A 247 -10.55 -26.23 -42.73
C ALA A 247 -9.03 -26.47 -42.58
N LEU A 248 -8.34 -25.76 -41.68
CA LEU A 248 -6.86 -25.73 -41.66
C LEU A 248 -6.21 -25.93 -40.26
N THR A 249 -6.71 -26.90 -39.49
CA THR A 249 -5.94 -27.50 -38.39
C THR A 249 -5.73 -28.99 -38.62
N ALA A 250 -4.48 -29.46 -38.49
CA ALA A 250 -4.12 -30.87 -38.69
C ALA A 250 -4.54 -31.80 -37.53
N ARG A 251 -5.15 -31.24 -36.47
CA ARG A 251 -5.68 -31.98 -35.33
C ARG A 251 -7.15 -32.29 -35.53
N ALA A 252 -7.52 -33.54 -35.26
CA ALA A 252 -8.92 -33.96 -35.24
C ALA A 252 -9.72 -33.08 -34.26
N ARG A 253 -10.87 -32.58 -34.72
CA ARG A 253 -11.82 -31.81 -33.90
C ARG A 253 -12.33 -32.71 -32.77
N HIS A 254 -12.42 -32.17 -31.56
CA HIS A 254 -12.91 -32.93 -30.40
C HIS A 254 -14.43 -33.13 -30.48
N GLU A 255 -14.89 -34.35 -30.25
CA GLU A 255 -16.30 -34.77 -30.42
C GLU A 255 -17.32 -33.93 -29.63
N CYS A 256 -16.94 -33.39 -28.46
CA CYS A 256 -17.83 -32.52 -27.69
C CYS A 256 -18.21 -31.22 -28.43
N LEU A 257 -17.38 -30.76 -29.37
CA LEU A 257 -17.69 -29.61 -30.22
C LEU A 257 -18.73 -29.95 -31.29
N ASP A 258 -18.73 -31.18 -31.80
CA ASP A 258 -19.76 -31.68 -32.74
C ASP A 258 -21.09 -32.00 -32.04
N TRP A 259 -21.06 -32.22 -30.73
CA TRP A 259 -22.27 -32.22 -29.89
C TRP A 259 -22.78 -30.81 -29.61
N LEU A 260 -21.89 -29.83 -29.33
CA LEU A 260 -22.26 -28.42 -29.14
C LEU A 260 -22.93 -27.80 -30.36
N ASP A 261 -22.43 -28.09 -31.57
CA ASP A 261 -23.02 -27.60 -32.83
C ASP A 261 -24.51 -27.98 -33.00
N LYS A 262 -24.98 -29.02 -32.29
CA LYS A 262 -26.36 -29.53 -32.34
C LYS A 262 -27.26 -28.94 -31.25
N GLN A 263 -26.71 -28.14 -30.33
CA GLN A 263 -27.47 -27.56 -29.21
C GLN A 263 -27.99 -26.16 -29.54
N PRO A 264 -29.15 -25.74 -28.98
CA PRO A 264 -29.63 -24.38 -29.12
C PRO A 264 -28.62 -23.34 -28.62
N PRO A 265 -28.59 -22.13 -29.21
CA PRO A 265 -27.79 -21.01 -28.70
C PRO A 265 -28.04 -20.74 -27.21
N SER A 266 -26.97 -20.41 -26.48
CA SER A 266 -27.01 -20.07 -25.05
C SER A 266 -27.84 -21.03 -24.18
N SER A 267 -27.68 -22.35 -24.37
CA SER A 267 -28.44 -23.39 -23.66
C SER A 267 -27.61 -24.43 -22.90
N VAL A 268 -26.28 -24.39 -23.01
CA VAL A 268 -25.36 -25.39 -22.41
C VAL A 268 -24.55 -24.78 -21.26
N LEU A 269 -24.57 -25.43 -20.09
CA LEU A 269 -23.65 -25.17 -18.99
C LEU A 269 -22.33 -25.93 -19.22
N TYR A 270 -21.21 -25.22 -19.24
CA TYR A 270 -19.90 -25.86 -19.17
C TYR A 270 -19.47 -26.03 -17.71
N VAL A 271 -18.86 -27.17 -17.35
CA VAL A 271 -18.40 -27.48 -15.98
C VAL A 271 -16.97 -28.03 -16.04
N SER A 272 -16.02 -27.31 -15.42
CA SER A 272 -14.61 -27.69 -15.38
C SER A 272 -13.88 -27.06 -14.20
N PHE A 273 -13.18 -27.88 -13.41
CA PHE A 273 -12.47 -27.46 -12.20
C PHE A 273 -10.95 -27.33 -12.41
N GLY A 274 -10.54 -27.07 -13.65
CA GLY A 274 -9.13 -26.88 -13.99
C GLY A 274 -8.35 -28.19 -13.97
N THR A 275 -7.03 -28.09 -13.72
CA THR A 275 -6.14 -29.26 -13.82
C THR A 275 -5.55 -29.75 -12.51
N THR A 276 -5.51 -28.92 -11.46
CA THR A 276 -4.85 -29.27 -10.19
C THR A 276 -5.79 -29.71 -9.08
N SER A 277 -7.11 -29.57 -9.27
CA SER A 277 -8.11 -29.97 -8.28
C SER A 277 -8.71 -31.35 -8.57
N SER A 278 -8.93 -32.15 -7.52
CA SER A 278 -9.65 -33.42 -7.57
C SER A 278 -10.93 -33.34 -6.75
N LEU A 279 -12.00 -34.01 -7.18
CA LEU A 279 -13.25 -34.09 -6.44
C LEU A 279 -13.37 -35.40 -5.65
N ARG A 280 -13.94 -35.31 -4.46
CA ARG A 280 -14.44 -36.45 -3.68
C ARG A 280 -15.58 -37.14 -4.41
N GLU A 281 -15.71 -38.45 -4.24
CA GLU A 281 -16.75 -39.26 -4.90
C GLU A 281 -18.17 -38.82 -4.49
N GLU A 282 -18.34 -38.42 -3.23
CA GLU A 282 -19.56 -37.84 -2.70
C GLU A 282 -19.91 -36.54 -3.45
N GLN A 283 -18.92 -35.66 -3.66
CA GLN A 283 -19.13 -34.41 -4.39
C GLN A 283 -19.43 -34.64 -5.88
N VAL A 284 -18.84 -35.66 -6.49
CA VAL A 284 -19.15 -36.11 -7.86
C VAL A 284 -20.59 -36.59 -7.96
N ARG A 285 -21.12 -37.31 -6.96
CA ARG A 285 -22.55 -37.68 -6.91
C ARG A 285 -23.47 -36.47 -6.80
N GLU A 286 -23.22 -35.57 -5.85
CA GLU A 286 -24.06 -34.38 -5.66
C GLU A 286 -24.08 -33.48 -6.91
N LEU A 287 -22.93 -33.29 -7.58
CA LEU A 287 -22.87 -32.55 -8.84
C LEU A 287 -23.61 -33.26 -9.98
N ALA A 288 -23.45 -34.58 -10.13
CA ALA A 288 -24.18 -35.36 -11.11
C ALA A 288 -25.71 -35.30 -10.89
N ALA A 289 -26.15 -35.44 -9.64
CA ALA A 289 -27.55 -35.31 -9.25
C ALA A 289 -28.11 -33.90 -9.51
N ALA A 290 -27.31 -32.85 -9.25
CA ALA A 290 -27.69 -31.46 -9.55
C ALA A 290 -27.81 -31.20 -11.05
N LEU A 291 -26.84 -31.66 -11.85
CA LEU A 291 -26.87 -31.52 -13.31
C LEU A 291 -28.12 -32.20 -13.89
N ARG A 292 -28.37 -33.46 -13.52
CA ARG A 292 -29.60 -34.19 -13.88
C ARG A 292 -30.87 -33.48 -13.41
N GLY A 293 -30.89 -33.02 -12.16
CA GLY A 293 -32.05 -32.40 -11.53
C GLY A 293 -32.37 -30.99 -12.04
N SER A 294 -31.40 -30.27 -12.61
CA SER A 294 -31.58 -28.93 -13.19
C SER A 294 -32.28 -28.91 -14.55
N GLY A 295 -32.32 -30.06 -15.24
CA GLY A 295 -32.80 -30.16 -16.62
C GLY A 295 -31.97 -29.40 -17.68
N GLN A 296 -30.89 -28.73 -17.28
CA GLN A 296 -30.03 -27.98 -18.20
C GLN A 296 -29.15 -28.92 -19.03
N ARG A 297 -28.81 -28.49 -20.25
CA ARG A 297 -27.79 -29.19 -21.04
C ARG A 297 -26.42 -28.89 -20.47
N PHE A 298 -25.51 -29.87 -20.50
CA PHE A 298 -24.18 -29.67 -19.93
C PHE A 298 -23.04 -30.35 -20.70
N ILE A 299 -21.85 -29.75 -20.61
CA ILE A 299 -20.58 -30.45 -20.79
C ILE A 299 -19.86 -30.43 -19.46
N TRP A 300 -19.53 -31.60 -18.93
CA TRP A 300 -18.77 -31.74 -17.70
C TRP A 300 -17.44 -32.43 -17.96
N VAL A 301 -16.34 -31.73 -17.70
CA VAL A 301 -15.01 -32.32 -17.67
C VAL A 301 -14.81 -32.95 -16.30
N LEU A 302 -14.89 -34.27 -16.24
CA LEU A 302 -14.65 -35.06 -15.04
C LEU A 302 -13.29 -35.73 -15.18
N ARG A 303 -12.27 -35.22 -14.49
CA ARG A 303 -10.89 -35.72 -14.53
C ARG A 303 -10.28 -35.69 -13.13
N ASP A 304 -9.20 -36.43 -12.93
CA ASP A 304 -8.38 -36.32 -11.72
C ASP A 304 -7.35 -35.18 -11.89
N ALA A 305 -6.69 -34.77 -10.82
CA ALA A 305 -5.67 -33.73 -10.90
C ALA A 305 -4.41 -34.21 -11.63
N ASP A 306 -3.78 -33.30 -12.37
CA ASP A 306 -2.46 -33.49 -12.98
C ASP A 306 -1.46 -33.94 -11.91
N ARG A 307 -0.55 -34.83 -12.32
CA ARG A 307 0.53 -35.36 -11.49
C ARG A 307 1.87 -34.74 -11.90
N ALA A 308 2.86 -34.80 -11.02
CA ALA A 308 4.18 -34.20 -11.23
C ALA A 308 4.95 -34.78 -12.44
N ASP A 309 4.68 -36.03 -12.80
CA ASP A 309 5.21 -36.73 -13.96
C ASP A 309 4.45 -36.46 -15.27
N MET A 310 3.43 -35.58 -15.23
CA MET A 310 2.55 -35.21 -16.36
C MET A 310 1.87 -36.41 -17.05
N ARG A 311 1.75 -37.55 -16.35
CA ARG A 311 0.96 -38.68 -16.82
C ARG A 311 -0.52 -38.29 -16.85
N GLU A 312 -1.17 -38.51 -17.99
CA GLU A 312 -2.56 -38.07 -18.22
C GLU A 312 -3.50 -38.60 -17.13
N ALA A 313 -4.10 -37.65 -16.40
CA ALA A 313 -5.02 -37.90 -15.30
C ALA A 313 -6.45 -38.09 -15.82
N ALA A 314 -6.68 -39.19 -16.54
CA ALA A 314 -8.03 -39.64 -16.88
C ALA A 314 -8.87 -39.79 -15.60
N ALA A 315 -10.19 -39.60 -15.71
CA ALA A 315 -11.11 -39.95 -14.63
C ALA A 315 -10.81 -41.35 -14.09
N ASN A 316 -10.53 -41.48 -12.80
CA ASN A 316 -10.48 -42.80 -12.18
C ASN A 316 -11.83 -43.49 -12.43
N ALA A 317 -11.84 -44.73 -12.92
CA ALA A 317 -13.03 -45.47 -13.29
C ALA A 317 -14.12 -45.46 -12.19
N ARG A 318 -13.69 -45.37 -10.92
CA ARG A 318 -14.56 -45.20 -9.75
C ARG A 318 -15.38 -43.89 -9.76
N LEU A 319 -14.77 -42.75 -10.14
CA LEU A 319 -15.47 -41.46 -10.26
C LEU A 319 -16.40 -41.44 -11.48
N ALA A 320 -15.95 -42.01 -12.60
CA ALA A 320 -16.77 -42.12 -13.81
C ALA A 320 -18.03 -42.98 -13.56
N ALA A 321 -17.88 -44.10 -12.83
CA ALA A 321 -19.01 -44.94 -12.43
C ALA A 321 -19.97 -44.22 -11.47
N ALA A 322 -19.46 -43.46 -10.49
CA ALA A 322 -20.30 -42.67 -9.58
C ALA A 322 -21.10 -41.61 -10.33
N ALA A 323 -20.47 -40.85 -11.24
CA ALA A 323 -21.16 -39.87 -12.08
C ALA A 323 -22.22 -40.51 -12.99
N ALA A 324 -21.89 -41.63 -13.66
CA ALA A 324 -22.82 -42.32 -14.55
C ALA A 324 -24.06 -42.87 -13.81
N SER A 325 -23.87 -43.40 -12.60
CA SER A 325 -24.96 -43.89 -11.75
C SER A 325 -26.00 -42.80 -11.45
N GLU A 326 -25.55 -41.62 -11.03
CA GLU A 326 -26.45 -40.51 -10.67
C GLU A 326 -27.04 -39.80 -11.89
N LEU A 327 -26.27 -39.60 -12.97
CA LEU A 327 -26.76 -39.02 -14.23
C LEU A 327 -27.84 -39.88 -14.90
N GLY A 328 -27.80 -41.21 -14.68
CA GLY A 328 -28.71 -42.16 -15.30
C GLY A 328 -28.67 -42.06 -16.83
N ASP A 329 -29.85 -41.95 -17.46
CA ASP A 329 -29.98 -41.87 -18.91
C ASP A 329 -29.86 -40.44 -19.47
N ALA A 330 -29.47 -39.42 -18.68
CA ALA A 330 -29.29 -38.05 -19.19
C ALA A 330 -28.28 -37.97 -20.36
N THR A 331 -27.13 -38.65 -20.24
CA THR A 331 -26.12 -38.77 -21.30
C THR A 331 -26.66 -39.58 -22.49
N ALA A 332 -27.36 -40.68 -22.23
CA ALA A 332 -27.94 -41.54 -23.27
C ALA A 332 -29.05 -40.86 -24.09
N ARG A 333 -29.82 -39.95 -23.47
CA ARG A 333 -30.79 -39.06 -24.14
C ARG A 333 -30.14 -37.85 -24.82
N GLY A 334 -28.81 -37.72 -24.78
CA GLY A 334 -28.08 -36.63 -25.40
C GLY A 334 -28.21 -35.27 -24.70
N VAL A 335 -28.68 -35.23 -23.45
CA VAL A 335 -28.88 -33.98 -22.69
C VAL A 335 -27.56 -33.38 -22.20
N GLY A 336 -26.54 -34.22 -21.96
CA GLY A 336 -25.20 -33.73 -21.62
C GLY A 336 -24.10 -34.71 -21.99
N VAL A 337 -22.86 -34.23 -21.97
CA VAL A 337 -21.65 -34.98 -22.28
C VAL A 337 -20.69 -34.93 -21.09
N VAL A 338 -20.14 -36.07 -20.70
CA VAL A 338 -19.06 -36.17 -19.71
C VAL A 338 -17.76 -36.46 -20.46
N VAL A 339 -16.79 -35.55 -20.35
CA VAL A 339 -15.45 -35.70 -20.93
C VAL A 339 -14.50 -36.17 -19.83
N THR A 340 -13.87 -37.33 -20.00
CA THR A 340 -13.01 -37.96 -18.98
C THR A 340 -11.51 -37.69 -19.13
N GLY A 341 -11.12 -37.03 -20.23
CA GLY A 341 -9.75 -36.59 -20.54
C GLY A 341 -9.65 -35.07 -20.68
N TRP A 342 -8.73 -34.60 -21.53
CA TRP A 342 -8.62 -33.17 -21.86
C TRP A 342 -9.80 -32.67 -22.72
N ALA A 343 -10.26 -31.45 -22.48
CA ALA A 343 -11.32 -30.79 -23.26
C ALA A 343 -10.83 -29.46 -23.85
N PRO A 344 -11.27 -29.07 -25.07
CA PRO A 344 -10.94 -27.78 -25.69
C PRO A 344 -11.73 -26.64 -25.03
N GLN A 345 -11.28 -26.23 -23.84
CA GLN A 345 -12.01 -25.28 -22.98
C GLN A 345 -12.30 -23.95 -23.68
N LEU A 346 -11.31 -23.38 -24.40
CA LEU A 346 -11.49 -22.10 -25.07
C LEU A 346 -12.52 -22.16 -26.20
N GLU A 347 -12.51 -23.21 -27.02
CA GLU A 347 -13.49 -23.41 -28.09
C GLU A 347 -14.89 -23.71 -27.53
N ILE A 348 -14.99 -24.40 -26.39
CA ILE A 348 -16.27 -24.60 -25.68
C ILE A 348 -16.81 -23.26 -25.17
N LEU A 349 -15.97 -22.44 -24.54
CA LEU A 349 -16.37 -21.12 -24.02
C LEU A 349 -16.70 -20.12 -25.14
N ALA A 350 -16.02 -20.19 -26.28
CA ALA A 350 -16.33 -19.40 -27.47
C ALA A 350 -17.61 -19.82 -28.18
N HIS A 351 -18.10 -21.06 -27.97
CA HIS A 351 -19.24 -21.59 -28.72
C HIS A 351 -20.54 -20.85 -28.41
N GLY A 352 -21.36 -20.65 -29.45
CA GLY A 352 -22.65 -19.97 -29.36
C GLY A 352 -23.69 -20.69 -28.51
N ALA A 353 -23.60 -22.02 -28.38
CA ALA A 353 -24.50 -22.83 -27.54
C ALA A 353 -24.15 -22.74 -26.05
N THR A 354 -22.91 -22.42 -25.68
CA THR A 354 -22.48 -22.29 -24.28
C THR A 354 -23.09 -21.05 -23.65
N ALA A 355 -23.79 -21.23 -22.52
CA ALA A 355 -24.53 -20.19 -21.82
C ALA A 355 -23.76 -19.59 -20.63
N ALA A 356 -23.08 -20.45 -19.87
CA ALA A 356 -22.39 -20.13 -18.61
C ALA A 356 -21.32 -21.19 -18.30
N PHE A 357 -20.45 -20.89 -17.34
CA PHE A 357 -19.33 -21.76 -16.94
C PHE A 357 -19.27 -21.96 -15.42
N MET A 358 -19.52 -23.18 -14.94
CA MET A 358 -19.16 -23.59 -13.58
C MET A 358 -17.68 -23.90 -13.46
N SER A 359 -16.98 -23.07 -12.69
CA SER A 359 -15.53 -22.98 -12.70
C SER A 359 -14.94 -22.95 -11.30
N HIS A 360 -13.77 -23.58 -11.16
CA HIS A 360 -12.87 -23.38 -10.02
C HIS A 360 -12.35 -21.94 -9.85
N CYS A 361 -12.63 -21.04 -10.81
CA CYS A 361 -12.26 -19.62 -10.83
C CYS A 361 -10.77 -19.29 -11.03
N GLY A 362 -9.96 -20.22 -11.57
CA GLY A 362 -8.56 -19.89 -11.88
C GLY A 362 -8.46 -18.80 -12.92
N TRP A 363 -7.56 -17.84 -12.74
CA TRP A 363 -7.50 -16.62 -13.54
C TRP A 363 -7.55 -16.84 -15.06
N ASN A 364 -6.90 -17.90 -15.58
CA ASN A 364 -7.04 -18.31 -16.99
C ASN A 364 -8.50 -18.56 -17.36
N SER A 365 -9.15 -19.47 -16.64
CA SER A 365 -10.55 -19.86 -16.88
C SER A 365 -11.51 -18.69 -16.71
N THR A 366 -11.24 -17.79 -15.75
CA THR A 366 -11.99 -16.54 -15.56
C THR A 366 -11.85 -15.62 -16.78
N VAL A 367 -10.62 -15.35 -17.23
CA VAL A 367 -10.34 -14.48 -18.38
C VAL A 367 -10.86 -15.09 -19.69
N GLU A 368 -10.70 -16.38 -19.91
CA GLU A 368 -11.25 -17.12 -21.06
C GLU A 368 -12.78 -17.02 -21.12
N SER A 369 -13.47 -17.19 -19.98
CA SER A 369 -14.92 -17.08 -19.86
C SER A 369 -15.43 -15.69 -20.19
N LEU A 370 -14.85 -14.67 -19.53
CA LEU A 370 -15.30 -13.30 -19.67
C LEU A 370 -14.96 -12.72 -21.04
N SER A 371 -13.82 -13.10 -21.66
CA SER A 371 -13.48 -12.72 -23.05
C SER A 371 -14.54 -13.17 -24.07
N HIS A 372 -15.22 -14.28 -23.81
CA HIS A 372 -16.32 -14.82 -24.64
C HIS A 372 -17.71 -14.51 -24.06
N GLY A 373 -17.79 -13.64 -23.06
CA GLY A 373 -19.04 -13.12 -22.51
C GLY A 373 -19.86 -14.13 -21.70
N LYS A 374 -19.25 -15.20 -21.18
CA LYS A 374 -19.94 -16.24 -20.41
C LYS A 374 -19.82 -15.95 -18.90
N PRO A 375 -20.94 -15.84 -18.15
CA PRO A 375 -20.89 -15.66 -16.70
C PRO A 375 -20.42 -16.93 -15.99
N VAL A 376 -19.89 -16.75 -14.78
CA VAL A 376 -19.24 -17.82 -14.02
C VAL A 376 -20.10 -18.28 -12.84
N LEU A 377 -20.29 -19.58 -12.69
CA LEU A 377 -20.77 -20.20 -11.46
C LEU A 377 -19.52 -20.57 -10.64
N ALA A 378 -19.19 -19.73 -9.67
CA ALA A 378 -17.92 -19.71 -8.99
C ALA A 378 -17.81 -20.77 -7.88
N TRP A 379 -16.82 -21.65 -7.99
CA TRP A 379 -16.58 -22.75 -7.06
C TRP A 379 -15.10 -22.80 -6.63
N PRO A 380 -14.62 -21.84 -5.81
CA PRO A 380 -13.22 -21.78 -5.42
C PRO A 380 -12.75 -23.03 -4.65
N MET A 381 -11.48 -23.41 -4.85
CA MET A 381 -10.91 -24.65 -4.29
C MET A 381 -9.62 -24.46 -3.47
N HIS A 382 -8.69 -23.58 -3.88
CA HIS A 382 -7.41 -23.36 -3.21
C HIS A 382 -6.69 -22.10 -3.72
N SER A 383 -5.48 -21.80 -3.24
CA SER A 383 -4.61 -20.72 -3.78
C SER A 383 -5.29 -19.34 -3.83
N ASP A 384 -5.26 -18.68 -4.99
CA ASP A 384 -5.88 -17.41 -5.35
C ASP A 384 -7.33 -17.54 -5.81
N LEU A 385 -7.81 -18.76 -6.07
CA LEU A 385 -9.17 -19.03 -6.55
C LEU A 385 -10.31 -18.36 -5.72
N PRO A 386 -10.23 -18.24 -4.38
CA PRO A 386 -11.24 -17.53 -3.59
C PRO A 386 -11.29 -16.03 -3.89
N TRP A 387 -10.13 -15.42 -4.16
CA TRP A 387 -10.04 -14.02 -4.55
C TRP A 387 -10.64 -13.77 -5.94
N ASP A 388 -10.32 -14.63 -6.89
CA ASP A 388 -10.88 -14.54 -8.24
C ASP A 388 -12.41 -14.73 -8.24
N ALA A 389 -12.92 -15.64 -7.39
CA ALA A 389 -14.36 -15.80 -7.16
C ALA A 389 -15.02 -14.54 -6.56
N GLU A 390 -14.39 -13.90 -5.57
CA GLU A 390 -14.83 -12.62 -5.00
C GLU A 390 -14.87 -11.51 -6.07
N LEU A 391 -13.81 -11.39 -6.87
CA LEU A 391 -13.70 -10.40 -7.94
C LEU A 391 -14.79 -10.59 -9.01
N VAL A 392 -15.02 -11.82 -9.46
CA VAL A 392 -16.03 -12.12 -10.50
C VAL A 392 -17.46 -11.90 -10.01
N CYS A 393 -17.77 -12.34 -8.79
CA CYS A 393 -19.11 -12.24 -8.23
C CYS A 393 -19.47 -10.82 -7.76
N LYS A 394 -18.56 -10.13 -7.03
CA LYS A 394 -18.87 -8.87 -6.35
C LYS A 394 -18.42 -7.61 -7.10
N TYR A 395 -17.21 -7.62 -7.67
CA TYR A 395 -16.67 -6.44 -8.38
C TYR A 395 -17.16 -6.40 -9.84
N LEU A 396 -17.01 -7.52 -10.56
CA LEU A 396 -17.42 -7.61 -11.96
C LEU A 396 -18.93 -7.81 -12.15
N GLY A 397 -19.63 -8.40 -11.17
CA GLY A 397 -21.06 -8.70 -11.26
C GLY A 397 -21.40 -9.71 -12.36
N ALA A 398 -20.44 -10.58 -12.71
CA ALA A 398 -20.49 -11.47 -13.85
C ALA A 398 -20.51 -12.96 -13.44
N GLY A 399 -20.91 -13.25 -12.21
CA GLY A 399 -21.04 -14.61 -11.70
C GLY A 399 -21.79 -14.70 -10.38
N VAL A 400 -22.01 -15.94 -9.93
CA VAL A 400 -22.62 -16.27 -8.64
C VAL A 400 -21.76 -17.31 -7.93
N LEU A 401 -21.67 -17.22 -6.60
CA LEU A 401 -20.94 -18.19 -5.78
C LEU A 401 -21.79 -19.47 -5.60
N VAL A 402 -21.23 -20.63 -5.97
CA VAL A 402 -21.85 -21.96 -5.79
C VAL A 402 -21.48 -22.57 -4.44
N ARG A 403 -20.23 -22.38 -4.02
CA ARG A 403 -19.71 -22.85 -2.73
C ARG A 403 -18.92 -21.72 -2.05
N PRO A 404 -19.34 -21.26 -0.87
CA PRO A 404 -18.55 -20.36 -0.02
C PRO A 404 -17.16 -20.91 0.27
N TRP A 405 -16.18 -20.02 0.46
CA TRP A 405 -14.80 -20.44 0.71
C TRP A 405 -14.62 -21.10 2.09
N GLU A 406 -15.48 -20.71 3.03
CA GLU A 406 -15.59 -21.25 4.38
C GLU A 406 -15.91 -22.74 4.34
N GLU A 407 -16.79 -23.15 3.42
CA GLU A 407 -17.32 -24.52 3.22
C GLU A 407 -16.43 -25.41 2.32
N ARG A 408 -15.19 -25.00 2.02
CA ARG A 408 -14.30 -25.71 1.08
C ARG A 408 -14.01 -27.19 1.43
N TYR A 409 -14.16 -27.57 2.70
CA TYR A 409 -13.97 -28.94 3.17
C TYR A 409 -15.26 -29.78 3.13
N ASP A 410 -16.40 -29.13 2.98
CA ASP A 410 -17.71 -29.77 3.00
C ASP A 410 -18.09 -30.25 1.60
N VAL A 411 -19.07 -31.17 1.55
CA VAL A 411 -19.71 -31.60 0.31
C VAL A 411 -20.89 -30.67 0.06
N THR A 412 -20.83 -29.88 -1.02
CA THR A 412 -21.93 -28.99 -1.42
C THR A 412 -23.11 -29.84 -1.91
N PRO A 413 -24.31 -29.74 -1.29
CA PRO A 413 -25.46 -30.55 -1.66
C PRO A 413 -26.00 -30.22 -3.05
N ALA A 414 -26.55 -31.23 -3.73
CA ALA A 414 -27.11 -31.13 -5.07
C ALA A 414 -28.18 -30.04 -5.21
N ALA A 415 -28.94 -29.79 -4.13
CA ALA A 415 -29.94 -28.72 -4.08
C ALA A 415 -29.32 -27.32 -4.25
N ALA A 416 -28.21 -27.03 -3.55
CA ALA A 416 -27.52 -25.74 -3.63
C ALA A 416 -26.82 -25.56 -4.99
N ILE A 417 -26.21 -26.62 -5.51
CA ILE A 417 -25.63 -26.63 -6.87
C ILE A 417 -26.72 -26.34 -7.90
N ARG A 418 -27.87 -27.02 -7.81
CA ARG A 418 -29.01 -26.84 -8.72
C ARG A 418 -29.57 -25.42 -8.64
N GLU A 419 -29.72 -24.85 -7.44
CA GLU A 419 -30.16 -23.47 -7.25
C GLU A 419 -29.22 -22.48 -7.96
N ALA A 420 -27.90 -22.64 -7.84
CA ALA A 420 -26.94 -21.79 -8.55
C ALA A 420 -27.04 -21.95 -10.08
N ILE A 421 -27.27 -23.18 -10.58
CA ILE A 421 -27.52 -23.46 -12.01
C ILE A 421 -28.80 -22.77 -12.48
N GLU A 422 -29.91 -22.97 -11.79
CA GLU A 422 -31.22 -22.39 -12.13
C GLU A 422 -31.17 -20.85 -12.07
N ARG A 423 -30.46 -20.28 -11.07
CA ARG A 423 -30.26 -18.84 -10.96
C ARG A 423 -29.53 -18.28 -12.19
N VAL A 424 -28.40 -18.84 -12.60
CA VAL A 424 -27.66 -18.30 -13.76
C VAL A 424 -28.31 -18.63 -15.10
N MET A 425 -29.00 -19.77 -15.23
CA MET A 425 -29.55 -20.24 -16.51
C MET A 425 -30.98 -19.73 -16.76
N ALA A 426 -31.86 -19.74 -15.75
CA ALA A 426 -33.31 -19.55 -15.93
C ALA A 426 -33.90 -18.28 -15.29
N SER A 427 -33.24 -17.64 -14.33
CA SER A 427 -33.79 -16.46 -13.64
C SER A 427 -33.48 -15.11 -14.31
N ASP A 428 -34.24 -14.07 -13.95
CA ASP A 428 -33.98 -12.68 -14.38
C ASP A 428 -32.66 -12.12 -13.83
N ASP A 429 -32.29 -12.47 -12.60
CA ASP A 429 -30.96 -12.26 -12.01
C ASP A 429 -29.87 -12.83 -12.94
N GLY A 430 -30.05 -14.07 -13.38
CA GLY A 430 -29.16 -14.73 -14.33
C GLY A 430 -29.12 -14.03 -15.69
N ALA A 431 -30.25 -13.51 -16.16
CA ALA A 431 -30.30 -12.71 -17.39
C ALA A 431 -29.50 -11.40 -17.25
N ALA A 432 -29.50 -10.76 -16.07
CA ALA A 432 -28.65 -9.60 -15.79
C ALA A 432 -27.16 -9.99 -15.76
N MET A 433 -26.79 -11.09 -15.09
CA MET A 433 -25.42 -11.61 -15.07
C MET A 433 -24.91 -11.95 -16.49
N ARG A 434 -25.73 -12.61 -17.32
CA ARG A 434 -25.41 -12.91 -18.73
C ARG A 434 -25.18 -11.64 -19.55
N ARG A 435 -26.02 -10.61 -19.38
CA ARG A 435 -25.81 -9.29 -20.04
C ARG A 435 -24.53 -8.61 -19.57
N ARG A 436 -24.22 -8.65 -18.27
CA ARG A 436 -22.99 -8.07 -17.71
C ARG A 436 -21.74 -8.79 -18.22
N ALA A 437 -21.74 -10.12 -18.24
CA ALA A 437 -20.66 -10.90 -18.82
C ALA A 437 -20.48 -10.60 -20.32
N ALA A 438 -21.56 -10.55 -21.11
CA ALA A 438 -21.51 -10.21 -22.53
C ALA A 438 -20.85 -8.83 -22.78
N ALA A 439 -21.25 -7.80 -22.02
CA ALA A 439 -20.67 -6.46 -22.10
C ALA A 439 -19.18 -6.42 -21.70
N LEU A 440 -18.77 -7.19 -20.69
CA LEU A 440 -17.35 -7.35 -20.36
C LEU A 440 -16.59 -8.02 -21.50
N GLY A 441 -17.16 -9.05 -22.15
CA GLY A 441 -16.54 -9.69 -23.30
C GLY A 441 -16.38 -8.78 -24.52
N GLU A 442 -17.35 -7.90 -24.78
CA GLU A 442 -17.23 -6.86 -25.80
C GLU A 442 -16.09 -5.88 -25.47
N ALA A 443 -16.03 -5.39 -24.23
CA ALA A 443 -14.97 -4.48 -23.78
C ALA A 443 -13.57 -5.14 -23.80
N VAL A 444 -13.48 -6.42 -23.46
CA VAL A 444 -12.23 -7.20 -23.55
C VAL A 444 -11.81 -7.39 -25.00
N ARG A 445 -12.73 -7.73 -25.92
CA ARG A 445 -12.46 -7.80 -27.37
C ARG A 445 -11.97 -6.46 -27.93
N ALA A 446 -12.60 -5.36 -27.51
CA ALA A 446 -12.16 -4.02 -27.89
C ALA A 446 -10.77 -3.64 -27.34
N ALA A 447 -10.37 -4.18 -26.18
CA ALA A 447 -9.06 -3.93 -25.59
C ALA A 447 -7.90 -4.61 -26.36
N VAL A 448 -8.15 -5.76 -27.01
CA VAL A 448 -7.14 -6.49 -27.81
C VAL A 448 -7.15 -6.18 -29.30
N ALA A 449 -8.23 -5.55 -29.80
CA ALA A 449 -8.31 -5.03 -31.16
C ALA A 449 -7.22 -3.98 -31.45
N ASP A 450 -6.99 -3.69 -32.74
CA ASP A 450 -5.99 -2.69 -33.14
C ASP A 450 -6.34 -1.30 -32.55
N GLY A 451 -5.35 -0.67 -31.92
CA GLY A 451 -5.54 0.57 -31.15
C GLY A 451 -6.16 0.40 -29.76
N GLY A 452 -6.59 -0.80 -29.37
CA GLY A 452 -7.11 -1.13 -28.02
C GLY A 452 -6.06 -1.01 -26.91
N SER A 453 -6.49 -0.94 -25.65
CA SER A 453 -5.59 -0.71 -24.51
C SER A 453 -4.56 -1.83 -24.32
N SER A 454 -4.99 -3.10 -24.23
CA SER A 454 -4.08 -4.24 -24.10
C SER A 454 -3.18 -4.41 -25.30
N ARG A 455 -3.67 -4.05 -26.50
CA ARG A 455 -2.85 -4.07 -27.71
C ARG A 455 -1.70 -3.07 -27.62
N ARG A 456 -1.97 -1.83 -27.16
CA ARG A 456 -0.94 -0.81 -26.93
C ARG A 456 0.05 -1.25 -25.83
N ASP A 457 -0.43 -1.76 -24.70
CA ASP A 457 0.45 -2.25 -23.62
C ASP A 457 1.39 -3.40 -24.08
N LEU A 458 0.92 -4.27 -24.98
CA LEU A 458 1.73 -5.34 -25.57
C LEU A 458 2.74 -4.82 -26.60
N ASP A 459 2.34 -3.84 -27.41
CA ASP A 459 3.25 -3.19 -28.37
C ASP A 459 4.30 -2.33 -27.64
N ASP A 460 3.95 -1.69 -26.52
CA ASP A 460 4.86 -1.00 -25.59
C ASP A 460 5.82 -1.97 -24.89
N LEU A 461 5.35 -3.16 -24.47
CA LEU A 461 6.20 -4.22 -23.95
C LEU A 461 7.23 -4.69 -25.00
N VAL A 462 6.83 -4.81 -26.27
CA VAL A 462 7.74 -5.17 -27.36
C VAL A 462 8.73 -4.04 -27.68
N ALA A 463 8.28 -2.80 -27.75
CA ALA A 463 9.16 -1.63 -27.89
C ALA A 463 10.16 -1.55 -26.73
N TYR A 464 9.71 -1.86 -25.51
CA TYR A 464 10.55 -1.91 -24.32
C TYR A 464 11.63 -2.99 -24.41
N MET A 465 11.31 -4.21 -24.84
CA MET A 465 12.30 -5.29 -24.98
C MET A 465 13.28 -5.06 -26.13
N THR A 466 12.84 -4.43 -27.22
CA THR A 466 13.65 -4.17 -28.42
C THR A 466 14.45 -2.86 -28.35
N ARG A 467 14.27 -2.04 -27.31
CA ARG A 467 14.93 -0.74 -27.15
C ARG A 467 16.47 -0.83 -27.18
N CYS A 468 17.09 0.11 -27.90
CA CYS A 468 18.53 0.29 -27.88
C CYS A 468 18.96 0.93 -26.56
N VAL A 469 19.84 0.26 -25.80
CA VAL A 469 20.50 0.86 -24.63
C VAL A 469 21.68 1.69 -25.12
N ARG A 470 21.68 3.00 -24.88
CA ARG A 470 22.92 3.79 -24.93
C ARG A 470 23.70 3.50 -23.66
N ASN A 471 24.85 2.83 -23.78
CA ASN A 471 25.73 2.56 -22.65
C ASN A 471 26.32 3.88 -22.12
N LEU A 472 25.73 4.42 -21.06
CA LEU A 472 26.23 5.58 -20.31
C LEU A 472 27.40 5.21 -19.36
N HIS A 473 28.23 4.22 -19.75
CA HIS A 473 29.29 3.61 -18.92
C HIS A 473 30.59 3.32 -19.70
N LEU A 474 30.79 3.96 -20.85
CA LEU A 474 32.10 4.10 -21.48
C LEU A 474 32.31 5.57 -21.84
N ASN A 475 32.96 6.31 -20.93
CA ASN A 475 33.78 7.50 -21.18
C ASN A 475 34.37 8.03 -19.86
N LEU A 476 35.22 7.21 -19.22
CA LEU A 476 36.14 7.65 -18.17
C LEU A 476 37.54 7.03 -18.33
N THR A 477 37.96 6.76 -19.58
CA THR A 477 39.33 6.42 -20.01
C THR A 477 39.39 6.37 -21.55
N ASP A 478 39.20 7.50 -22.25
CA ASP A 478 39.70 7.62 -23.64
C ASP A 478 39.94 9.07 -24.16
N GLU A 479 40.03 10.06 -23.26
CA GLU A 479 40.41 11.44 -23.63
C GLU A 479 41.92 11.64 -23.75
N ARG A 480 42.64 10.69 -24.38
CA ARG A 480 44.07 10.87 -24.71
C ARG A 480 44.51 10.44 -26.11
N GLU A 481 43.65 9.83 -26.94
CA GLU A 481 44.08 9.36 -28.28
C GLU A 481 43.21 9.82 -29.47
N VAL A 482 42.25 10.74 -29.28
CA VAL A 482 41.38 11.29 -30.36
C VAL A 482 41.46 12.83 -30.49
N LEU A 483 42.62 13.42 -30.18
CA LEU A 483 42.92 14.84 -30.45
C LEU A 483 44.18 15.03 -31.33
N SER A 484 44.48 14.06 -32.21
CA SER A 484 45.64 14.12 -33.12
C SER A 484 45.38 13.55 -34.52
N GLN A 485 44.15 13.60 -35.03
CA GLN A 485 43.84 13.42 -36.46
C GLN A 485 42.49 14.07 -36.82
N ASN A 486 42.45 14.76 -37.96
CA ASN A 486 41.33 15.57 -38.53
C ASN A 486 41.34 17.10 -38.30
N ALA A 487 42.52 17.71 -38.27
CA ALA A 487 42.69 19.13 -38.62
C ALA A 487 43.12 19.29 -40.10
N SER A 488 42.25 18.91 -41.05
CA SER A 488 42.44 19.23 -42.47
C SER A 488 41.14 19.14 -43.27
N SER A 489 40.75 20.24 -43.92
CA SER A 489 39.58 20.38 -44.82
C SER A 489 38.21 20.26 -44.10
N PHE A 490 37.19 21.08 -44.34
CA PHE A 490 36.98 22.23 -45.24
C PHE A 490 36.18 23.32 -44.50
N LEU A 491 36.68 24.56 -44.45
CA LEU A 491 35.84 25.77 -44.36
C LEU A 491 36.57 26.94 -45.02
N SER A 492 36.21 27.23 -46.26
CA SER A 492 36.64 28.44 -46.97
C SER A 492 35.43 29.37 -47.15
N TYR A 493 35.33 30.42 -46.34
CA TYR A 493 35.36 31.83 -46.79
C TYR A 493 35.16 32.80 -45.62
N CYS A 494 36.09 33.75 -45.49
CA CYS A 494 35.92 35.03 -44.77
C CYS A 494 35.10 36.01 -45.66
N PRO A 495 34.76 37.28 -45.27
CA PRO A 495 35.36 38.13 -44.22
C PRO A 495 34.34 38.66 -43.18
N ALA A 496 34.67 38.82 -41.88
CA ALA A 496 35.73 39.58 -41.20
C ALA A 496 35.34 41.03 -40.83
N LYS A 497 35.45 41.34 -39.53
CA LYS A 497 36.11 42.51 -38.90
C LYS A 497 35.83 42.49 -37.39
N PHE A 498 36.72 42.85 -36.45
CA PHE A 498 38.18 42.85 -36.28
C PHE A 498 38.43 43.49 -34.89
N TRP A 499 39.50 43.10 -34.18
CA TRP A 499 39.98 43.62 -32.87
C TRP A 499 39.12 43.23 -31.63
N THR A 500 39.58 42.52 -30.58
CA THR A 500 40.85 42.44 -29.81
C THR A 500 41.18 43.73 -29.02
N LEU A 501 41.74 43.73 -27.79
CA LEU A 501 42.44 42.69 -26.99
C LEU A 501 42.01 42.61 -25.50
N THR A 502 42.48 41.51 -24.91
CA THR A 502 42.57 41.00 -23.52
C THR A 502 42.92 41.94 -22.34
N PRO A 503 42.75 41.46 -21.07
CA PRO A 503 42.84 42.26 -19.85
C PRO A 503 44.19 42.20 -19.11
N SER A 504 44.35 43.01 -18.06
CA SER A 504 45.45 42.91 -17.08
C SER A 504 44.97 42.93 -15.62
N LYS A 505 45.54 42.03 -14.81
CA LYS A 505 45.34 41.89 -13.36
C LYS A 505 45.98 43.07 -12.59
N THR A 506 45.45 43.41 -11.41
CA THR A 506 46.28 43.63 -10.20
C THR A 506 45.50 43.51 -8.88
N THR A 507 46.16 42.90 -7.90
CA THR A 507 45.78 42.86 -6.47
C THR A 507 46.39 44.03 -5.70
N PHE A 508 45.72 44.57 -4.66
CA PHE A 508 46.28 44.72 -3.30
C PHE A 508 45.22 45.23 -2.28
N GLN A 509 45.42 44.93 -0.99
CA GLN A 509 44.66 45.42 0.17
C GLN A 509 45.34 46.68 0.82
N PRO A 510 45.08 47.08 2.08
CA PRO A 510 43.91 47.85 2.56
C PRO A 510 44.30 49.09 3.41
N GLN A 511 43.45 50.12 3.53
CA GLN A 511 43.60 51.14 4.60
C GLN A 511 42.27 51.69 5.17
N LYS A 512 42.15 51.61 6.50
CA LYS A 512 41.45 52.57 7.40
C LYS A 512 42.51 53.63 7.83
N PRO A 513 42.21 54.82 8.41
CA PRO A 513 41.18 55.02 9.46
C PRO A 513 40.58 56.46 9.63
N LYS A 514 39.92 56.67 10.80
CA LYS A 514 39.71 57.97 11.53
C LYS A 514 38.71 58.99 10.95
N THR A 515 37.98 59.86 11.67
CA THR A 515 37.40 60.04 13.04
C THR A 515 36.99 61.52 13.14
N ALA A 516 35.78 61.84 13.59
CA ALA A 516 35.34 63.12 14.23
C ALA A 516 33.88 62.91 14.71
N GLU A 517 33.51 63.06 15.99
CA GLU A 517 33.23 64.32 16.72
C GLU A 517 32.10 65.14 16.06
N ALA A 518 30.87 65.19 16.59
CA ALA A 518 30.37 65.75 17.87
C ALA A 518 30.20 67.29 17.87
N ASP A 519 28.97 67.78 18.09
CA ASP A 519 28.58 68.46 19.35
C ASP A 519 27.04 68.65 19.44
N SER A 520 26.60 68.80 20.67
CA SER A 520 25.27 69.03 21.24
C SER A 520 24.62 70.38 20.94
N ARG A 521 23.31 70.49 21.25
CA ARG A 521 22.68 71.48 22.19
C ARG A 521 21.14 71.45 22.08
N ARG A 522 20.32 71.85 23.08
CA ARG A 522 20.40 71.88 24.57
C ARG A 522 19.05 72.41 25.11
N ARG A 523 18.71 72.10 26.39
CA ARG A 523 17.69 72.75 27.28
C ARG A 523 16.23 72.27 27.12
N ARG A 524 15.40 72.19 28.18
CA ARG A 524 15.61 72.22 29.66
C ARG A 524 14.31 71.79 30.38
N ARG A 525 14.42 71.00 31.48
CA ARG A 525 13.72 71.10 32.79
C ARG A 525 12.16 71.10 32.84
N ASP A 526 11.46 70.63 33.89
CA ASP A 526 11.81 70.39 35.32
C ASP A 526 11.20 69.09 35.93
N THR A 527 11.72 68.73 37.11
CA THR A 527 11.39 67.68 38.10
C THR A 527 10.10 67.95 38.95
N PRO A 528 9.71 67.16 40.02
CA PRO A 528 10.14 65.84 40.57
C PRO A 528 8.97 64.88 41.01
N GLY A 529 9.28 63.69 41.60
CA GLY A 529 8.52 63.26 42.82
C GLY A 529 8.12 61.77 43.06
N CYS A 530 8.96 61.02 43.80
CA CYS A 530 8.64 60.11 44.93
C CYS A 530 7.55 58.98 44.93
N ARG A 531 8.02 57.76 45.26
CA ARG A 531 7.51 56.78 46.27
C ARG A 531 6.21 55.96 46.07
N SER A 532 6.42 54.67 45.73
CA SER A 532 6.03 53.45 46.48
C SER A 532 4.72 53.39 47.33
N ARG A 533 3.87 52.36 47.11
CA ARG A 533 3.66 51.18 48.00
C ARG A 533 2.49 50.24 47.58
N ARG A 534 2.66 48.95 47.96
CA ARG A 534 1.69 47.83 48.12
C ARG A 534 0.59 48.10 49.18
N PRO A 535 -0.37 47.18 49.54
CA PRO A 535 -1.00 45.97 48.92
C PRO A 535 -2.56 46.01 49.13
N PRO A 536 -3.36 44.99 49.60
CA PRO A 536 -3.40 43.50 49.50
C PRO A 536 -4.78 42.91 49.08
N SER A 537 -4.92 41.57 49.13
CA SER A 537 -6.19 40.78 49.09
C SER A 537 -6.97 40.80 50.43
N PRO A 538 -8.22 40.26 50.56
CA PRO A 538 -8.42 38.85 50.95
C PRO A 538 -9.78 38.18 50.53
N ARG A 539 -10.30 37.23 51.33
CA ARG A 539 -11.19 36.07 51.03
C ARG A 539 -12.71 36.22 51.33
N SER A 540 -13.50 35.33 50.69
CA SER A 540 -14.60 34.46 51.23
C SER A 540 -16.03 34.94 51.64
N SER A 541 -17.02 34.40 50.91
CA SER A 541 -18.18 33.57 51.37
C SER A 541 -19.53 34.15 51.89
N ARG A 542 -20.61 33.40 51.54
CA ARG A 542 -21.93 33.16 52.23
C ARG A 542 -23.22 34.02 51.95
N SER A 543 -24.13 33.42 51.15
CA SER A 543 -25.48 32.87 51.52
C SER A 543 -26.79 33.70 51.72
N TYR A 544 -27.91 33.13 51.20
CA TYR A 544 -29.30 32.96 51.75
C TYR A 544 -30.55 33.59 51.06
N GLY A 545 -31.63 32.77 50.97
CA GLY A 545 -33.08 33.13 50.97
C GLY A 545 -33.80 33.25 49.60
N THR A 546 -35.11 32.95 49.40
CA THR A 546 -36.14 32.17 50.16
C THR A 546 -37.40 31.92 49.27
N ALA A 547 -38.32 30.99 49.64
CA ALA A 547 -39.62 30.69 48.95
C ALA A 547 -40.82 31.52 49.52
N PRO A 548 -42.14 31.36 49.15
CA PRO A 548 -43.03 30.15 49.27
C PRO A 548 -44.09 30.02 48.10
N SER A 549 -45.35 29.55 48.23
CA SER A 549 -45.90 28.16 48.37
C SER A 549 -47.41 28.05 47.89
N LEU A 550 -48.13 26.93 48.17
CA LEU A 550 -49.60 26.61 48.02
C LEU A 550 -50.09 26.04 46.65
N LEU A 551 -50.97 25.01 46.52
CA LEU A 551 -51.88 24.26 47.45
C LEU A 551 -52.08 22.76 47.02
N VAL A 552 -52.77 21.92 47.83
CA VAL A 552 -52.97 20.42 47.70
C VAL A 552 -54.48 20.05 47.52
N PRO A 553 -54.94 18.82 47.15
CA PRO A 553 -54.90 17.52 47.93
C PRO A 553 -54.57 16.25 47.09
N SER A 554 -53.91 15.16 47.52
CA SER A 554 -54.02 14.19 48.66
C SER A 554 -54.84 12.91 48.38
N PHE A 555 -54.20 11.72 48.41
CA PHE A 555 -54.70 10.50 49.09
C PHE A 555 -53.58 9.44 49.37
N HIS A 556 -53.77 8.67 50.45
CA HIS A 556 -52.92 7.62 51.09
C HIS A 556 -52.95 6.24 50.37
N ALA A 557 -52.21 5.16 50.72
CA ALA A 557 -51.02 4.82 51.54
C ALA A 557 -50.53 3.39 51.13
N LEU A 558 -49.27 2.97 51.33
CA LEU A 558 -48.75 2.24 52.51
C LEU A 558 -47.21 2.03 52.40
N TYR A 559 -46.54 1.76 53.54
CA TYR A 559 -45.08 1.84 53.78
C TYR A 559 -44.70 0.91 55.01
N PRO A 560 -43.43 0.70 55.47
CA PRO A 560 -42.34 -0.08 54.85
C PRO A 560 -41.73 -1.25 55.72
N PRO A 561 -40.49 -1.24 56.28
CA PRO A 561 -39.42 -2.23 55.94
C PRO A 561 -38.80 -2.99 57.14
N LEU A 562 -37.75 -3.82 56.96
CA LEU A 562 -36.44 -3.79 57.71
C LEU A 562 -35.52 -5.04 57.54
N HIS A 563 -34.25 -4.88 57.95
CA HIS A 563 -33.17 -5.89 58.07
C HIS A 563 -33.19 -6.68 59.40
N SER A 564 -32.66 -7.93 59.44
CA SER A 564 -31.54 -8.37 60.34
C SER A 564 -31.29 -9.91 60.36
N LEU A 565 -30.06 -10.34 60.71
CA LEU A 565 -29.58 -11.73 61.01
C LEU A 565 -29.65 -12.03 62.55
N PRO A 566 -29.16 -13.14 63.19
CA PRO A 566 -28.39 -14.36 62.79
C PRO A 566 -28.93 -15.70 63.46
N PRO A 567 -28.15 -16.66 64.05
CA PRO A 567 -27.28 -17.75 63.49
C PRO A 567 -27.57 -19.21 64.00
N THR A 568 -26.61 -20.13 63.73
CA THR A 568 -26.21 -21.40 64.44
C THR A 568 -26.82 -22.78 64.07
N ALA A 569 -25.97 -23.82 64.18
CA ALA A 569 -26.15 -25.24 63.78
C ALA A 569 -26.46 -26.18 64.98
N PRO A 570 -26.61 -27.51 64.76
CA PRO A 570 -25.49 -28.41 65.12
C PRO A 570 -25.33 -29.72 64.28
N HIS A 571 -24.30 -30.50 64.66
CA HIS A 571 -23.87 -31.88 64.32
C HIS A 571 -24.97 -32.95 64.04
N GLY A 572 -24.71 -34.11 63.42
CA GLY A 572 -23.47 -34.71 62.85
C GLY A 572 -23.54 -36.27 62.72
N ALA A 573 -22.40 -36.91 62.42
CA ALA A 573 -22.07 -38.36 62.55
C ALA A 573 -22.34 -39.37 61.39
N ASP A 574 -21.41 -40.36 61.36
CA ASP A 574 -21.28 -41.67 60.69
C ASP A 574 -21.37 -41.79 59.14
N ALA A 575 -20.41 -42.36 58.38
CA ALA A 575 -19.30 -43.33 58.54
C ALA A 575 -19.61 -44.78 58.08
N SER A 576 -18.87 -45.23 57.06
CA SER A 576 -18.27 -46.58 56.97
C SER A 576 -17.32 -46.66 55.77
N SER A 577 -16.15 -47.28 55.98
CA SER A 577 -15.02 -47.24 55.05
C SER A 577 -14.57 -48.68 54.64
N PRO A 578 -13.28 -49.11 54.66
CA PRO A 578 -12.66 -49.80 53.52
C PRO A 578 -12.04 -51.16 53.92
N GLU A 579 -10.93 -51.58 53.27
CA GLU A 579 -9.75 -52.35 53.78
C GLU A 579 -9.21 -53.36 52.71
N PRO A 580 -7.96 -53.88 52.77
CA PRO A 580 -6.71 -53.27 53.30
C PRO A 580 -5.40 -53.54 52.50
N HIS A 581 -4.32 -52.95 53.04
CA HIS A 581 -2.84 -53.15 52.91
C HIS A 581 -2.31 -54.63 52.98
N PRO A 582 -0.99 -54.98 52.79
CA PRO A 582 0.22 -54.20 53.17
C PRO A 582 1.58 -54.36 52.39
N LEU A 583 2.60 -53.60 52.85
CA LEU A 583 4.08 -53.70 52.65
C LEU A 583 4.69 -54.75 53.63
N PRO A 584 6.03 -55.06 53.73
CA PRO A 584 7.30 -54.43 53.23
C PRO A 584 8.26 -55.50 52.55
N PRO A 585 9.63 -55.55 52.60
CA PRO A 585 10.71 -54.66 53.10
C PRO A 585 11.99 -54.49 52.19
N LEU A 586 13.10 -54.04 52.79
CA LEU A 586 14.52 -53.92 52.33
C LEU A 586 15.39 -55.03 53.01
N PRO A 587 16.66 -55.40 52.63
CA PRO A 587 17.83 -54.48 52.49
C PRO A 587 19.14 -54.93 51.71
N GLN A 588 20.21 -54.09 51.84
CA GLN A 588 21.69 -54.38 51.86
C GLN A 588 22.65 -54.22 50.62
N ARG A 589 23.48 -53.15 50.71
CA ARG A 589 24.97 -53.01 50.56
C ARG A 589 25.76 -53.40 49.26
N GLN A 590 26.21 -52.35 48.54
CA GLN A 590 27.60 -51.95 48.13
C GLN A 590 28.75 -52.99 48.00
N PRO A 591 29.77 -52.81 47.10
CA PRO A 591 30.40 -51.50 46.77
C PRO A 591 30.92 -51.21 45.32
N GLN A 592 31.12 -49.91 45.04
CA GLN A 592 32.14 -49.22 44.19
C GLN A 592 32.66 -49.89 42.86
N ARG A 593 32.66 -49.22 41.70
CA ARG A 593 33.41 -47.97 41.38
C ARG A 593 32.93 -47.22 40.11
N LYS A 594 32.79 -45.89 40.24
CA LYS A 594 33.04 -44.78 39.26
C LYS A 594 32.45 -44.83 37.82
N LEU A 595 31.22 -44.30 37.70
CA LEU A 595 30.78 -43.06 36.98
C LEU A 595 31.62 -42.44 35.82
N PRO A 596 31.01 -41.64 34.90
CA PRO A 596 29.57 -41.26 34.79
C PRO A 596 28.90 -41.52 33.42
N HIS A 597 27.56 -41.47 33.41
CA HIS A 597 26.64 -41.83 32.32
C HIS A 597 26.11 -40.63 31.50
N PRO A 598 25.73 -40.84 30.21
CA PRO A 598 24.67 -40.11 29.51
C PRO A 598 23.30 -40.81 29.68
N HIS A 599 22.18 -40.17 29.25
CA HIS A 599 20.87 -40.70 28.74
C HIS A 599 19.86 -39.51 28.71
N CYS A 600 18.97 -39.24 27.74
CA CYS A 600 18.04 -40.01 26.86
C CYS A 600 16.61 -40.21 27.44
N TYR A 601 15.59 -39.62 26.77
CA TYR A 601 14.28 -40.16 26.31
C TYR A 601 13.36 -41.00 27.26
N PHE A 602 12.00 -41.07 27.19
CA PHE A 602 10.90 -40.59 26.30
C PHE A 602 9.49 -40.78 26.99
N PHE A 603 8.40 -40.20 26.44
CA PHE A 603 6.92 -40.41 26.69
C PHE A 603 6.33 -39.85 28.02
N ASP A 604 5.42 -38.85 28.03
CA ASP A 604 3.93 -38.84 27.77
C ASP A 604 3.09 -39.31 29.00
N GLN A 605 1.87 -38.83 29.32
CA GLN A 605 0.88 -37.96 28.67
C GLN A 605 -0.15 -37.45 29.72
N LEU A 606 -0.90 -36.35 29.43
CA LEU A 606 -2.25 -35.98 29.97
C LEU A 606 -2.41 -35.84 31.53
N LEU A 607 -3.05 -34.85 32.16
CA LEU A 607 -3.90 -33.67 31.86
C LEU A 607 -3.76 -32.69 33.08
N PHE A 608 -4.44 -31.55 33.27
CA PHE A 608 -5.56 -30.85 32.62
C PHE A 608 -5.30 -29.30 32.61
N LEU A 609 -6.29 -28.52 32.19
CA LEU A 609 -6.36 -27.05 32.02
C LEU A 609 -5.87 -26.16 33.18
N GLY A 610 -5.26 -25.00 32.84
CA GLY A 610 -5.01 -23.97 33.84
C GLY A 610 -4.60 -22.54 33.46
N ASP A 611 -4.06 -22.19 32.28
CA ASP A 611 -4.01 -20.76 31.88
C ASP A 611 -3.70 -20.47 30.39
N LYS A 612 -4.16 -19.32 29.89
CA LYS A 612 -4.27 -19.01 28.45
C LYS A 612 -3.14 -18.14 27.87
N LEU A 613 -2.76 -18.48 26.63
CA LEU A 613 -2.27 -17.58 25.57
C LEU A 613 -1.05 -16.70 25.87
N ARG A 614 0.15 -17.26 25.61
CA ARG A 614 1.31 -16.49 25.16
C ARG A 614 1.83 -17.08 23.85
N TRP A 615 1.69 -16.34 22.75
CA TRP A 615 2.15 -16.77 21.42
C TRP A 615 3.68 -16.85 21.36
N SER A 616 4.20 -17.90 20.73
CA SER A 616 5.64 -18.15 20.58
C SER A 616 6.24 -17.44 19.35
N PRO A 617 7.57 -17.23 19.29
CA PRO A 617 8.15 -16.16 18.47
C PRO A 617 8.84 -16.66 17.19
N LEU A 618 8.35 -16.25 16.02
CA LEU A 618 9.03 -16.49 14.72
C LEU A 618 9.08 -15.26 13.78
N TRP A 619 8.67 -14.08 14.26
CA TRP A 619 8.68 -12.82 13.48
C TRP A 619 9.86 -11.89 13.84
N ARG A 620 10.75 -12.34 14.73
CA ARG A 620 11.88 -11.57 15.30
C ARG A 620 13.17 -11.72 14.48
N ARG A 621 13.18 -11.07 13.32
CA ARG A 621 14.43 -10.67 12.64
C ARG A 621 14.15 -9.55 11.63
N TYR A 622 14.48 -8.32 12.02
CA TYR A 622 14.56 -7.20 11.09
C TYR A 622 15.61 -7.51 9.99
N PRO A 623 15.48 -6.94 8.78
CA PRO A 623 16.53 -7.00 7.76
C PRO A 623 17.87 -6.45 8.31
N ALA A 624 18.97 -6.80 7.65
CA ALA A 624 20.25 -6.14 7.90
C ALA A 624 20.08 -4.62 7.72
N TYR A 625 20.60 -3.85 8.67
CA TYR A 625 20.43 -2.41 8.75
C TYR A 625 21.77 -1.72 8.58
N ASP A 626 21.98 -1.14 7.39
CA ASP A 626 23.29 -0.62 6.96
C ASP A 626 23.48 0.88 7.22
N ARG A 627 22.68 1.44 8.16
CA ARG A 627 22.67 2.83 8.71
C ARG A 627 21.78 3.85 7.98
N LEU A 628 21.33 4.86 8.74
CA LEU A 628 20.23 5.80 8.46
C LEU A 628 18.87 5.10 8.49
N LEU A 629 17.89 5.66 9.20
CA LEU A 629 16.51 5.15 9.16
C LEU A 629 16.10 5.13 7.67
N PRO A 630 15.87 3.96 7.03
CA PRO A 630 15.46 3.94 5.63
C PRO A 630 14.20 4.79 5.53
N CYS A 631 14.11 5.66 4.53
CA CYS A 631 12.81 6.27 4.26
C CYS A 631 11.87 5.12 3.91
N PRO A 632 10.79 4.87 4.69
CA PRO A 632 9.89 3.77 4.38
C PRO A 632 9.34 3.97 2.96
N PRO A 633 9.43 2.97 2.07
CA PRO A 633 8.84 3.08 0.74
C PRO A 633 7.30 3.06 0.79
N VAL A 634 6.72 2.75 1.95
CA VAL A 634 5.30 2.72 2.26
C VAL A 634 5.09 3.47 3.57
N ASP A 635 3.97 4.19 3.71
CA ASP A 635 3.58 4.79 4.98
C ASP A 635 3.17 3.72 6.00
N ASP A 636 4.15 3.14 6.70
CA ASP A 636 3.89 2.29 7.85
C ASP A 636 3.02 3.05 8.87
N PRO A 637 1.99 2.41 9.46
CA PRO A 637 1.15 3.07 10.45
C PRO A 637 2.01 3.51 11.66
N PRO A 638 1.72 4.68 12.27
CA PRO A 638 2.49 5.20 13.39
C PRO A 638 2.54 4.21 14.56
N ARG A 639 3.70 3.58 14.74
CA ARG A 639 3.93 2.60 15.82
C ARG A 639 4.58 3.30 17.01
N ILE A 640 3.82 3.45 18.10
CA ILE A 640 4.28 4.07 19.34
C ILE A 640 4.28 3.00 20.44
N GLU A 641 5.46 2.67 20.93
CA GLU A 641 5.66 1.68 21.99
C GLU A 641 5.85 2.36 23.34
N HIS A 642 5.20 1.81 24.37
CA HIS A 642 5.18 2.35 25.74
C HIS A 642 5.89 1.36 26.67
N LEU A 643 7.11 1.68 27.09
CA LEU A 643 7.98 0.78 27.85
C LEU A 643 8.28 1.33 29.25
N VAL A 644 8.66 0.44 30.16
CA VAL A 644 9.19 0.83 31.48
C VAL A 644 10.40 -0.03 31.81
N ALA A 645 11.53 0.63 32.11
CA ALA A 645 12.75 -0.03 32.56
C ALA A 645 12.48 -0.77 33.88
N ARG A 646 12.86 -2.05 33.98
CA ARG A 646 12.65 -2.86 35.21
C ARG A 646 13.88 -2.90 36.11
N GLU A 647 15.04 -2.64 35.52
CA GLU A 647 16.38 -2.66 36.11
C GLU A 647 17.15 -1.44 35.59
N ASP A 648 18.33 -1.17 36.16
CA ASP A 648 19.17 -0.05 35.76
C ASP A 648 20.00 -0.40 34.51
N GLU A 649 19.55 0.04 33.33
CA GLU A 649 20.11 -0.31 32.02
C GLU A 649 20.36 0.96 31.16
N SER A 650 21.07 0.84 30.02
CA SER A 650 21.19 1.93 29.04
C SER A 650 19.90 2.05 28.23
N ALA A 651 19.56 3.24 27.74
CA ALA A 651 18.38 3.43 26.91
C ALA A 651 18.45 2.67 25.58
N GLY A 652 19.62 2.64 24.94
CA GLY A 652 19.85 1.95 23.68
C GLY A 652 19.67 0.43 23.81
N ASP A 653 20.35 -0.18 24.78
CA ASP A 653 20.30 -1.63 24.99
C ASP A 653 18.90 -2.06 25.45
N PHE A 654 18.30 -1.32 26.40
CA PHE A 654 16.96 -1.61 26.89
C PHE A 654 15.90 -1.57 25.77
N ILE A 655 15.93 -0.55 24.90
CA ILE A 655 14.98 -0.44 23.79
C ILE A 655 15.25 -1.53 22.74
N SER A 656 16.51 -1.78 22.39
CA SER A 656 16.91 -2.82 21.43
C SER A 656 16.41 -4.21 21.87
N LYS A 657 16.72 -4.59 23.11
CA LYS A 657 16.29 -5.84 23.76
C LYS A 657 14.77 -5.97 23.92
N SER A 658 14.10 -4.89 24.32
CA SER A 658 12.65 -4.91 24.55
C SER A 658 11.85 -5.03 23.25
N LEU A 659 12.23 -4.28 22.21
CA LEU A 659 11.50 -4.18 20.93
C LEU A 659 12.08 -5.06 19.80
N ASP A 660 13.14 -5.81 20.07
CA ASP A 660 13.90 -6.61 19.09
C ASP A 660 14.61 -5.78 18.00
N LEU A 661 14.84 -4.49 18.25
CA LEU A 661 15.36 -3.55 17.24
C LEU A 661 16.89 -3.61 17.13
N PRO A 662 17.48 -3.52 15.93
CA PRO A 662 18.93 -3.40 15.76
C PRO A 662 19.50 -2.20 16.56
N PRO A 663 20.62 -2.32 17.30
CA PRO A 663 21.16 -1.23 18.11
C PRO A 663 21.43 0.06 17.33
N LEU A 664 21.91 -0.06 16.08
CA LEU A 664 22.11 1.09 15.19
C LEU A 664 20.79 1.78 14.79
N TYR A 665 19.70 1.01 14.61
CA TYR A 665 18.37 1.57 14.33
C TYR A 665 17.85 2.34 15.55
N VAL A 666 18.03 1.79 16.75
CA VAL A 666 17.68 2.48 18.02
C VAL A 666 18.50 3.76 18.20
N ALA A 667 19.79 3.74 17.87
CA ALA A 667 20.64 4.93 17.92
C ALA A 667 20.15 6.02 16.95
N ASP A 668 19.75 5.65 15.73
CA ASP A 668 19.18 6.61 14.79
C ASP A 668 17.76 7.07 15.18
N LEU A 669 16.91 6.24 15.82
CA LEU A 669 15.65 6.71 16.45
C LEU A 669 15.90 7.77 17.54
N ILE A 670 16.92 7.56 18.39
CA ILE A 670 17.33 8.52 19.43
C ILE A 670 17.82 9.81 18.79
N LYS A 671 18.67 9.73 17.76
CA LYS A 671 19.15 10.88 16.99
C LYS A 671 18.01 11.67 16.35
N PHE A 672 17.02 10.99 15.76
CA PHE A 672 15.82 11.62 15.21
C PHE A 672 14.91 12.25 16.28
N GLY A 673 15.18 12.07 17.57
CA GLY A 673 14.35 12.59 18.66
C GLY A 673 13.03 11.84 18.83
N ALA A 674 12.95 10.61 18.29
CA ALA A 674 11.80 9.71 18.30
C ALA A 674 11.59 9.00 19.65
N VAL A 675 12.55 9.12 20.58
CA VAL A 675 12.53 8.47 21.89
C VAL A 675 12.36 9.49 23.01
N TYR A 676 11.33 9.30 23.82
CA TYR A 676 11.06 10.09 25.01
C TYR A 676 11.18 9.24 26.27
N TYR A 677 11.65 9.83 27.37
CA TYR A 677 11.60 9.24 28.70
C TYR A 677 10.92 10.17 29.72
N ALA A 678 10.37 9.60 30.79
CA ALA A 678 9.93 10.32 31.99
C ALA A 678 10.25 9.47 33.23
N LEU A 679 10.57 10.11 34.36
CA LEU A 679 10.91 9.38 35.58
C LEU A 679 9.71 8.59 36.11
N VAL A 680 8.49 9.13 35.94
CA VAL A 680 7.22 8.48 36.25
C VAL A 680 6.35 8.45 34.99
N ALA A 681 5.63 7.35 34.76
CA ALA A 681 4.73 7.26 33.62
C ALA A 681 3.69 8.41 33.63
N PRO A 682 3.56 9.17 32.53
CA PRO A 682 2.55 10.21 32.43
C PRO A 682 1.15 9.58 32.44
N GLN A 683 0.14 10.32 32.90
CA GLN A 683 -1.23 9.82 32.92
C GLN A 683 -1.72 9.52 31.49
N PRO A 684 -2.14 8.28 31.18
CA PRO A 684 -2.66 7.95 29.86
C PRO A 684 -3.98 8.69 29.59
N PRO A 685 -4.19 9.22 28.36
CA PRO A 685 -5.48 9.76 27.93
C PRO A 685 -6.63 8.74 28.08
N PRO A 686 -7.90 9.20 28.22
CA PRO A 686 -9.07 8.31 28.43
C PRO A 686 -9.24 7.20 27.39
N TYR A 687 -8.81 7.45 26.15
CA TYR A 687 -8.87 6.53 25.00
C TYR A 687 -7.63 5.61 24.85
N SER A 688 -6.76 5.53 25.85
CA SER A 688 -5.58 4.65 25.81
C SER A 688 -5.97 3.18 25.98
N SER A 689 -5.13 2.27 25.50
CA SER A 689 -5.36 0.82 25.66
C SER A 689 -5.46 0.43 27.16
N PRO A 690 -6.24 -0.61 27.50
CA PRO A 690 -6.30 -1.13 28.87
C PRO A 690 -4.92 -1.53 29.42
N GLU A 691 -4.01 -1.97 28.55
CA GLU A 691 -2.62 -2.30 28.88
C GLU A 691 -1.81 -1.05 29.28
N HIS A 692 -1.95 0.08 28.58
CA HIS A 692 -1.31 1.34 29.00
C HIS A 692 -1.84 1.81 30.37
N PHE A 693 -3.14 1.68 30.62
CA PHE A 693 -3.72 1.97 31.94
C PHE A 693 -3.22 1.03 33.04
N ARG A 694 -3.00 -0.25 32.72
CA ARG A 694 -2.41 -1.24 33.64
C ARG A 694 -0.97 -0.89 33.98
N ILE A 695 -0.11 -0.69 32.97
CA ILE A 695 1.30 -0.31 33.14
C ILE A 695 1.38 0.97 33.98
N PHE A 696 0.60 2.00 33.65
CA PHE A 696 0.51 3.23 34.44
C PHE A 696 0.18 2.94 35.91
N LYS A 697 -0.91 2.22 36.19
CA LYS A 697 -1.33 1.89 37.57
C LYS A 697 -0.27 1.11 38.35
N GLU A 698 0.43 0.17 37.71
CA GLU A 698 1.49 -0.63 38.34
C GLU A 698 2.71 0.23 38.71
N VAL A 699 3.17 1.11 37.81
CA VAL A 699 4.44 1.85 37.99
C VAL A 699 4.27 3.19 38.71
N THR A 700 3.06 3.70 38.87
CA THR A 700 2.77 4.90 39.66
C THR A 700 2.26 4.61 41.08
N GLN A 701 2.29 3.37 41.57
CA GLN A 701 1.87 3.07 42.95
C GLN A 701 2.76 3.81 43.97
N PRO A 702 2.19 4.41 45.04
CA PRO A 702 2.98 5.14 46.05
C PRO A 702 4.07 4.31 46.73
N SER A 703 3.87 2.99 46.86
CA SER A 703 4.84 2.02 47.38
C SER A 703 6.08 1.89 46.49
N VAL A 704 5.90 1.94 45.17
CA VAL A 704 6.96 1.89 44.15
C VAL A 704 7.69 3.24 44.10
N LEU A 705 6.95 4.34 44.02
CA LEU A 705 7.52 5.69 43.88
C LEU A 705 8.35 6.12 45.11
N ARG A 706 7.94 5.74 46.33
CA ARG A 706 8.65 6.11 47.58
C ARG A 706 10.06 5.51 47.71
N ARG A 707 10.39 4.46 46.95
CA ARG A 707 11.69 3.76 47.01
C ARG A 707 12.74 4.32 46.05
N ARG A 708 12.36 5.27 45.18
CA ARG A 708 13.18 5.73 44.05
C ARG A 708 13.93 7.02 44.35
N ALA A 709 15.24 7.02 44.12
CA ALA A 709 16.10 8.14 44.44
C ALA A 709 15.88 9.34 43.52
N SER A 710 15.68 9.13 42.21
CA SER A 710 15.48 10.22 41.24
C SER A 710 14.19 11.04 41.43
N ILE A 711 13.23 10.54 42.21
CA ILE A 711 11.94 11.19 42.49
C ILE A 711 12.00 11.99 43.81
N LYS A 712 13.00 11.77 44.67
CA LYS A 712 13.13 12.45 45.96
C LYS A 712 13.17 13.98 45.78
N GLY A 713 12.23 14.68 46.41
CA GLY A 713 12.11 16.13 46.33
C GLY A 713 11.36 16.68 45.10
N LYS A 714 10.86 15.81 44.21
CA LYS A 714 10.01 16.21 43.06
C LYS A 714 8.55 15.90 43.35
N THR A 715 7.66 16.74 42.84
CA THR A 715 6.23 16.41 42.73
C THR A 715 6.02 15.33 41.66
N VAL A 716 4.90 14.60 41.74
CA VAL A 716 4.52 13.61 40.71
C VAL A 716 4.43 14.27 39.33
N ARG A 717 3.90 15.51 39.25
CA ARG A 717 3.78 16.27 38.01
C ARG A 717 5.13 16.61 37.37
N GLU A 718 6.14 16.93 38.17
CA GLU A 718 7.51 17.17 37.68
C GLU A 718 8.19 15.87 37.23
N ALA A 719 7.95 14.77 37.94
CA ALA A 719 8.50 13.45 37.58
C ALA A 719 7.83 12.84 36.33
N GLN A 720 6.59 13.22 36.02
CA GLN A 720 5.85 12.86 34.81
C GLN A 720 6.21 13.71 33.57
N LYS A 721 7.03 14.75 33.72
CA LYS A 721 7.48 15.55 32.58
C LYS A 721 8.34 14.68 31.66
N THR A 722 7.99 14.65 30.37
CA THR A 722 8.75 13.94 29.35
C THR A 722 9.92 14.77 28.83
N PHE A 723 11.01 14.08 28.55
CA PHE A 723 12.24 14.61 27.94
C PHE A 723 12.62 13.69 26.78
N ARG A 724 13.35 14.19 25.77
CA ARG A 724 13.92 13.32 24.74
C ARG A 724 15.14 12.59 25.28
N VAL A 725 15.30 11.33 24.92
CA VAL A 725 16.60 10.65 25.03
C VAL A 725 17.49 11.23 23.94
N THR A 726 18.73 11.60 24.28
CA THR A 726 19.69 12.22 23.34
C THR A 726 20.97 11.41 23.14
N ASP A 727 21.20 10.40 23.98
CA ASP A 727 22.34 9.49 23.92
C ASP A 727 21.84 8.06 24.16
N PRO A 728 22.16 7.07 23.30
CA PRO A 728 21.87 5.66 23.56
C PRO A 728 22.40 5.16 24.92
N ASN A 729 23.51 5.71 25.41
CA ASN A 729 24.11 5.33 26.69
C ASN A 729 23.42 5.99 27.91
N GLN A 730 22.37 6.78 27.70
CA GLN A 730 21.63 7.42 28.78
C GLN A 730 21.10 6.36 29.77
N ARG A 731 21.59 6.39 31.01
CA ARG A 731 21.19 5.44 32.05
C ARG A 731 19.73 5.68 32.45
N LEU A 732 18.98 4.60 32.57
CA LEU A 732 17.60 4.58 33.03
C LEU A 732 17.55 3.92 34.41
N GLU A 733 17.00 4.60 35.41
CA GLU A 733 16.70 3.96 36.71
C GLU A 733 15.48 3.04 36.56
N ALA A 734 15.46 1.90 37.24
CA ALA A 734 14.28 1.04 37.35
C ALA A 734 12.99 1.85 37.66
N GLY A 735 11.93 1.59 36.91
CA GLY A 735 10.66 2.33 36.92
C GLY A 735 10.61 3.55 35.98
N THR A 736 11.68 3.88 35.25
CA THR A 736 11.66 4.96 34.25
C THR A 736 10.81 4.56 33.05
N TYR A 737 9.87 5.43 32.68
CA TYR A 737 8.99 5.25 31.53
C TYR A 737 9.64 5.75 30.24
N LEU A 738 9.38 5.06 29.14
CA LEU A 738 9.82 5.38 27.78
C LEU A 738 8.62 5.38 26.82
N ARG A 739 8.64 6.29 25.86
CA ARG A 739 7.76 6.29 24.69
C ARG A 739 8.62 6.32 23.43
N VAL A 740 8.60 5.22 22.67
CA VAL A 740 9.43 5.02 21.47
C VAL A 740 8.52 5.11 20.25
N HIS A 741 8.73 6.13 19.42
CA HIS A 741 8.11 6.20 18.10
C HIS A 741 8.96 5.35 17.16
N VAL A 742 8.54 4.11 16.91
CA VAL A 742 9.32 3.11 16.15
C VAL A 742 9.33 3.45 14.66
N HIS A 743 8.24 4.02 14.14
CA HIS A 743 8.15 4.53 12.77
C HIS A 743 7.89 6.05 12.81
N PRO A 744 8.95 6.89 12.99
CA PRO A 744 8.78 8.34 13.06
C PRO A 744 8.41 8.93 11.69
N LYS A 745 7.58 9.98 11.67
CA LYS A 745 7.20 10.71 10.44
C LYS A 745 8.44 11.19 9.69
N ARG A 746 8.48 11.00 8.36
CA ARG A 746 9.64 11.33 7.50
C ARG A 746 9.38 12.49 6.55
N PHE A 747 10.46 13.18 6.17
CA PHE A 747 10.49 14.24 5.16
C PHE A 747 11.70 14.03 4.21
N PRO A 748 11.70 12.98 3.37
CA PRO A 748 12.85 12.59 2.54
C PRO A 748 13.29 13.68 1.55
N ARG A 749 12.36 14.52 1.08
CA ARG A 749 12.67 15.63 0.17
C ARG A 749 13.78 16.55 0.72
N CYS A 750 13.95 16.62 2.04
CA CYS A 750 15.05 17.37 2.67
C CYS A 750 16.45 16.95 2.17
N TYR A 751 16.66 15.72 1.71
CA TYR A 751 17.93 15.25 1.15
C TYR A 751 18.12 15.57 -0.34
N GLU A 752 17.06 15.94 -1.05
CA GLU A 752 17.04 16.22 -2.50
C GLU A 752 17.28 17.71 -2.82
N ILE A 753 17.09 18.58 -1.82
CA ILE A 753 17.12 20.04 -1.97
C ILE A 753 18.56 20.55 -1.81
N ASP A 754 19.05 21.33 -2.78
CA ASP A 754 20.12 22.29 -2.47
C ASP A 754 19.56 23.40 -1.59
N TRP A 755 19.90 23.35 -0.31
CA TRP A 755 19.43 24.32 0.67
C TRP A 755 20.10 25.69 0.54
N LYS A 756 21.25 25.80 -0.15
CA LYS A 756 21.91 27.09 -0.36
C LYS A 756 21.13 27.96 -1.34
N SER A 757 20.71 27.44 -2.48
CA SER A 757 19.87 28.16 -3.46
C SER A 757 18.50 28.61 -2.91
N ARG A 758 18.01 27.99 -1.83
CA ARG A 758 16.73 28.34 -1.20
C ARG A 758 16.83 29.46 -0.16
N VAL A 759 18.02 29.90 0.23
CA VAL A 759 18.22 31.03 1.16
C VAL A 759 18.04 32.35 0.41
N ILE A 760 17.05 33.15 0.83
CA ILE A 760 16.76 34.49 0.27
C ILE A 760 17.72 35.53 0.86
N ALA A 761 17.96 35.48 2.17
CA ALA A 761 18.85 36.41 2.87
C ALA A 761 19.41 35.80 4.16
N VAL A 762 20.60 36.25 4.56
CA VAL A 762 21.24 35.95 5.85
C VAL A 762 21.61 37.28 6.49
N THR A 763 21.15 37.51 7.72
CA THR A 763 21.50 38.67 8.55
C THR A 763 22.25 38.21 9.80
N ASP A 764 22.61 39.13 10.69
CA ASP A 764 23.21 38.78 11.98
C ASP A 764 22.22 38.05 12.89
N ASP A 765 20.94 38.42 12.87
CA ASP A 765 19.90 37.85 13.73
C ASP A 765 19.08 36.70 13.13
N TYR A 766 18.91 36.65 11.80
CA TYR A 766 18.00 35.70 11.16
C TYR A 766 18.40 35.28 9.74
N VAL A 767 17.74 34.24 9.25
CA VAL A 767 17.80 33.73 7.88
C VAL A 767 16.41 33.75 7.29
N VAL A 768 16.30 34.26 6.06
CA VAL A 768 15.09 34.22 5.26
C VAL A 768 15.21 33.07 4.28
N LEU A 769 14.26 32.13 4.32
CA LEU A 769 14.27 30.91 3.52
C LEU A 769 13.04 30.89 2.60
N ASN A 770 13.24 30.61 1.32
CA ASN A 770 12.16 30.16 0.45
C ASN A 770 11.93 28.66 0.73
N LYS A 771 11.08 28.34 1.71
CA LYS A 771 10.81 26.95 2.08
C LYS A 771 10.24 26.22 0.85
N PRO A 772 10.82 25.08 0.45
CA PRO A 772 10.20 24.19 -0.52
C PRO A 772 9.02 23.43 0.09
N ALA A 773 8.02 23.10 -0.72
CA ALA A 773 6.90 22.26 -0.30
C ALA A 773 7.33 20.82 0.07
N ALA A 774 6.44 20.05 0.69
CA ALA A 774 6.68 18.68 1.17
C ALA A 774 7.80 18.53 2.23
N THR A 775 8.15 19.62 2.92
CA THR A 775 9.14 19.65 4.02
C THR A 775 8.56 20.28 5.28
N SER A 776 9.06 19.91 6.45
CA SER A 776 8.71 20.60 7.70
C SER A 776 9.62 21.80 7.93
N VAL A 777 9.08 22.92 8.45
CA VAL A 777 9.89 24.09 8.84
C VAL A 777 10.84 23.77 9.99
N GLY A 778 10.33 23.10 11.03
CA GLY A 778 11.07 22.73 12.24
C GLY A 778 10.82 21.28 12.61
N GLY A 779 11.45 20.81 13.68
CA GLY A 779 11.29 19.43 14.14
C GLY A 779 9.85 19.07 14.50
N ALA A 780 9.40 17.91 14.04
CA ALA A 780 8.18 17.25 14.50
C ALA A 780 8.35 16.67 15.92
N THR A 781 7.28 16.04 16.43
CA THR A 781 7.33 15.34 17.73
C THR A 781 8.37 14.21 17.70
N ASP A 782 8.36 13.43 16.65
CA ASP A 782 9.09 12.16 16.46
C ASP A 782 10.27 12.27 15.49
N ASN A 783 10.44 13.41 14.81
CA ASN A 783 11.55 13.65 13.89
C ASN A 783 12.02 15.11 13.99
N ILE A 784 13.17 15.34 14.63
CA ILE A 784 13.81 16.67 14.71
C ILE A 784 14.85 16.92 13.61
N GLU A 785 15.32 15.87 12.94
CA GLU A 785 16.43 15.91 12.00
C GLU A 785 15.99 16.44 10.62
N GLU A 786 14.86 15.98 10.09
CA GLU A 786 14.41 16.27 8.72
C GLU A 786 13.55 17.54 8.67
N SER A 787 14.18 18.69 8.92
CA SER A 787 13.51 20.00 8.89
C SER A 787 14.34 21.08 8.18
N CYS A 788 13.64 22.08 7.64
CA CYS A 788 14.23 23.25 7.00
C CYS A 788 15.26 23.93 7.91
N ALA A 789 14.94 24.11 9.19
CA ALA A 789 15.84 24.73 10.16
C ALA A 789 17.18 23.96 10.28
N VAL A 790 17.13 22.63 10.42
CA VAL A 790 18.34 21.80 10.57
C VAL A 790 19.17 21.77 9.28
N PHE A 791 18.53 21.56 8.13
CA PHE A 791 19.24 21.47 6.86
C PHE A 791 19.80 22.82 6.39
N THR A 792 19.07 23.93 6.60
CA THR A 792 19.59 25.29 6.34
C THR A 792 20.76 25.63 7.26
N SER A 793 20.72 25.22 8.54
CA SER A 793 21.85 25.41 9.47
C SER A 793 23.11 24.68 8.98
N ARG A 794 22.96 23.43 8.52
CA ARG A 794 24.05 22.62 7.95
C ARG A 794 24.59 23.24 6.65
N ALA A 795 23.71 23.70 5.76
CA ALA A 795 24.08 24.31 4.50
C ALA A 795 24.84 25.64 4.68
N LEU A 796 24.50 26.41 5.70
CA LEU A 796 25.18 27.65 6.08
C LEU A 796 26.41 27.44 7.00
N GLY A 797 26.69 26.21 7.43
CA GLY A 797 27.83 25.90 8.31
C GLY A 797 27.71 26.48 9.73
N LEU A 798 26.50 26.68 10.24
CA LEU A 798 26.25 27.29 11.55
C LEU A 798 26.52 26.31 12.69
N GLU A 799 27.29 26.74 13.70
CA GLU A 799 27.55 25.96 14.92
C GLU A 799 26.30 25.78 15.78
N THR A 800 25.44 26.80 15.83
CA THR A 800 24.15 26.78 16.53
C THR A 800 22.99 26.55 15.54
N PRO A 801 22.09 25.58 15.80
CA PRO A 801 20.91 25.39 14.95
C PRO A 801 19.99 26.60 14.95
N LEU A 802 19.50 26.94 13.76
CA LEU A 802 18.46 27.95 13.55
C LEU A 802 17.16 27.59 14.31
N LEU A 803 16.53 28.61 14.88
CA LEU A 803 15.30 28.51 15.65
C LEU A 803 14.09 28.88 14.79
N THR A 804 13.07 28.03 14.77
CA THR A 804 11.80 28.29 14.08
C THR A 804 11.05 29.44 14.76
N THR A 805 10.80 30.54 14.03
CA THR A 805 9.98 31.67 14.52
C THR A 805 8.49 31.50 14.21
N HIS A 806 8.16 30.75 13.16
CA HIS A 806 6.80 30.43 12.75
C HIS A 806 6.80 29.24 11.78
N GLN A 807 5.62 28.72 11.48
CA GLN A 807 5.46 27.61 10.54
C GLN A 807 4.41 27.97 9.47
N ILE A 808 4.63 27.45 8.27
CA ILE A 808 3.62 27.31 7.20
C ILE A 808 3.38 25.81 6.99
N ASP A 809 2.27 25.45 6.34
CA ASP A 809 1.89 24.04 6.12
C ASP A 809 3.00 23.26 5.37
N ASN A 810 3.12 21.96 5.63
CA ASN A 810 4.17 21.12 5.02
C ASN A 810 4.14 21.17 3.49
N CYS A 811 2.94 21.08 2.91
CA CYS A 811 2.67 21.14 1.46
C CYS A 811 2.80 22.53 0.84
N SER A 812 2.86 23.60 1.63
CA SER A 812 3.07 24.96 1.14
C SER A 812 4.55 25.27 0.95
N GLU A 813 4.84 26.15 0.01
CA GLU A 813 6.15 26.75 -0.23
C GLU A 813 6.16 28.24 0.18
N GLY A 814 7.32 28.89 0.12
CA GLY A 814 7.45 30.35 0.30
C GLY A 814 8.22 30.81 1.54
N CYS A 815 8.15 32.10 1.83
CA CYS A 815 8.97 32.76 2.84
C CYS A 815 8.75 32.25 4.27
N VAL A 816 9.85 31.88 4.92
CA VAL A 816 9.92 31.55 6.35
C VAL A 816 11.13 32.26 6.97
N ILE A 817 10.96 32.76 8.20
CA ILE A 817 12.02 33.40 8.99
C ILE A 817 12.53 32.41 10.05
N LEU A 818 13.84 32.19 10.05
CA LEU A 818 14.54 31.32 10.96
C LEU A 818 15.55 32.15 11.78
N SER A 819 15.40 32.20 13.09
CA SER A 819 16.26 33.02 13.95
C SER A 819 17.59 32.34 14.24
N LYS A 820 18.69 33.10 14.27
CA LYS A 820 20.02 32.66 14.71
C LYS A 820 20.17 32.78 16.23
N THR A 821 19.48 33.74 16.86
CA THR A 821 19.54 34.04 18.30
C THR A 821 18.24 33.69 19.01
N LYS A 822 18.25 33.48 20.34
CA LYS A 822 17.01 33.28 21.12
C LYS A 822 16.27 34.61 21.34
N GLU A 823 17.04 35.67 21.34
CA GLU A 823 16.70 37.07 21.57
C GLU A 823 15.80 37.54 20.42
N PHE A 824 16.29 37.50 19.17
CA PHE A 824 15.47 37.84 17.99
C PHE A 824 14.27 36.90 17.83
N CYS A 825 14.43 35.61 18.14
CA CYS A 825 13.32 34.65 18.12
C CYS A 825 12.19 35.08 19.07
N SER A 826 12.53 35.57 20.27
CA SER A 826 11.56 36.12 21.22
C SER A 826 10.91 37.41 20.71
N VAL A 827 11.69 38.32 20.10
CA VAL A 827 11.14 39.55 19.52
C VAL A 827 10.18 39.25 18.37
N PHE A 828 10.56 38.40 17.41
CA PHE A 828 9.73 38.05 16.27
C PHE A 828 8.43 37.33 16.68
N HIS A 829 8.47 36.50 17.73
CA HIS A 829 7.26 35.95 18.35
C HIS A 829 6.36 37.04 18.96
N GLY A 830 6.92 38.14 19.47
CA GLY A 830 6.20 39.35 19.88
C GLY A 830 5.52 40.02 18.68
N LEU A 831 6.28 40.33 17.63
CA LEU A 831 5.78 40.95 16.39
C LEU A 831 4.61 40.15 15.78
N ILE A 832 4.70 38.81 15.75
CA ILE A 832 3.58 37.94 15.29
C ILE A 832 2.36 38.08 16.22
N ARG A 833 2.56 38.03 17.54
CA ARG A 833 1.47 38.11 18.52
C ARG A 833 0.73 39.46 18.46
N GLU A 834 1.48 40.52 18.19
CA GLU A 834 1.00 41.90 18.08
C GLU A 834 0.53 42.27 16.66
N LYS A 835 0.51 41.30 15.73
CA LYS A 835 0.10 41.46 14.32
C LYS A 835 0.93 42.47 13.51
N GLN A 836 2.19 42.71 13.92
CA GLN A 836 3.14 43.60 13.22
C GLN A 836 3.90 42.89 12.08
N VAL A 837 3.75 41.56 11.92
CA VAL A 837 4.26 40.82 10.76
C VAL A 837 3.15 40.62 9.74
N LYS A 838 3.26 41.28 8.58
CA LYS A 838 2.36 41.11 7.43
C LYS A 838 2.83 39.96 6.55
N LYS A 839 1.91 39.08 6.15
CA LYS A 839 2.18 37.93 5.27
C LYS A 839 1.16 37.89 4.14
N LEU A 840 1.65 37.87 2.91
CA LEU A 840 0.84 37.71 1.72
C LEU A 840 1.09 36.34 1.11
N TYR A 841 0.03 35.76 0.56
CA TYR A 841 0.03 34.45 -0.06
C TYR A 841 -0.43 34.56 -1.51
N LEU A 842 0.05 33.66 -2.36
CA LEU A 842 -0.57 33.37 -3.65
C LEU A 842 -1.20 31.98 -3.56
N ALA A 843 -2.48 31.88 -3.94
CA ALA A 843 -3.22 30.63 -4.01
C ALA A 843 -3.75 30.42 -5.43
N LEU A 844 -3.54 29.23 -5.98
CA LEU A 844 -4.06 28.82 -7.29
C LEU A 844 -5.34 28.00 -7.09
N THR A 845 -6.48 28.61 -7.40
CA THR A 845 -7.81 28.04 -7.21
C THR A 845 -8.43 27.55 -8.52
N THR A 846 -9.35 26.59 -8.39
CA THR A 846 -10.09 25.98 -9.49
C THR A 846 -11.25 26.83 -10.04
N ALA A 847 -11.49 27.99 -9.45
CA ALA A 847 -12.59 28.91 -9.79
C ALA A 847 -12.29 30.32 -9.24
N PRO A 848 -12.90 31.38 -9.79
CA PRO A 848 -12.64 32.76 -9.37
C PRO A 848 -13.16 33.02 -7.96
N VAL A 849 -12.44 33.85 -7.21
CA VAL A 849 -12.77 34.22 -5.83
C VAL A 849 -12.97 35.73 -5.76
N SER A 850 -14.08 36.17 -5.17
CA SER A 850 -14.40 37.59 -5.02
C SER A 850 -13.38 38.32 -4.13
N THR A 851 -12.89 39.47 -4.58
CA THR A 851 -12.05 40.38 -3.79
C THR A 851 -12.77 40.90 -2.54
N GLY A 852 -12.04 41.10 -1.45
CA GLY A 852 -12.56 41.58 -0.16
C GLY A 852 -12.35 40.58 0.99
N ILE A 853 -12.95 40.88 2.15
CA ILE A 853 -12.78 40.11 3.38
C ILE A 853 -13.73 38.91 3.41
N ILE A 854 -13.17 37.71 3.43
CA ILE A 854 -13.86 36.44 3.65
C ILE A 854 -13.78 36.09 5.14
N THR A 855 -14.94 36.01 5.80
CA THR A 855 -15.06 35.61 7.21
C THR A 855 -15.69 34.23 7.30
N HIS A 856 -15.10 33.34 8.11
CA HIS A 856 -15.66 32.06 8.54
C HIS A 856 -15.30 31.84 10.02
N TYR A 857 -15.89 30.82 10.63
CA TYR A 857 -15.51 30.27 11.92
C TYR A 857 -14.97 28.86 11.73
N MET A 858 -13.93 28.45 12.47
CA MET A 858 -13.29 27.15 12.32
C MET A 858 -13.34 26.32 13.61
N ARG A 859 -13.67 25.03 13.47
CA ARG A 859 -13.72 24.07 14.59
C ARG A 859 -12.35 24.00 15.28
N PRO A 860 -12.25 24.06 16.63
CA PRO A 860 -10.98 24.06 17.36
C PRO A 860 -10.34 22.65 17.46
N LEU A 861 -10.38 21.89 16.37
CA LEU A 861 -9.86 20.52 16.26
C LEU A 861 -8.74 20.45 15.23
N ASN A 862 -7.73 19.64 15.55
CA ASN A 862 -6.51 19.51 14.77
C ASN A 862 -6.52 18.25 13.88
N ARG A 863 -7.65 18.04 13.17
CA ARG A 863 -7.83 17.00 12.14
C ARG A 863 -8.15 17.68 10.81
N ALA A 864 -7.63 17.15 9.70
CA ALA A 864 -7.96 17.58 8.35
C ALA A 864 -9.09 16.67 7.77
N PRO A 865 -9.89 17.13 6.79
CA PRO A 865 -10.10 18.54 6.45
C PRO A 865 -10.66 19.29 7.66
N ARG A 866 -10.18 20.52 7.91
CA ARG A 866 -10.73 21.33 8.99
C ARG A 866 -12.08 21.86 8.58
N LEU A 867 -13.05 21.71 9.48
CA LEU A 867 -14.40 22.19 9.29
C LEU A 867 -14.48 23.68 9.58
N VAL A 868 -15.12 24.40 8.66
CA VAL A 868 -15.41 25.83 8.74
C VAL A 868 -16.91 26.06 8.52
N SER A 869 -17.41 27.18 9.03
CA SER A 869 -18.81 27.60 8.98
C SER A 869 -18.87 29.08 8.66
N GLU A 870 -19.84 29.51 7.85
CA GLU A 870 -20.15 30.94 7.66
C GLU A 870 -20.83 31.52 8.92
N ASP A 871 -21.66 30.72 9.60
CA ASP A 871 -22.33 31.05 10.86
C ASP A 871 -21.36 31.01 12.06
N HIS A 872 -21.57 31.92 13.03
CA HIS A 872 -20.87 31.91 14.31
C HIS A 872 -21.30 30.71 15.18
N ILE A 873 -20.33 29.84 15.50
CA ILE A 873 -20.52 28.71 16.42
C ILE A 873 -19.69 28.95 17.69
N GLU A 874 -20.29 28.72 18.86
CA GLU A 874 -19.60 28.91 20.14
C GLU A 874 -18.29 28.10 20.19
N ARG A 875 -17.20 28.72 20.68
CA ARG A 875 -15.85 28.14 20.81
C ARG A 875 -15.12 27.86 19.50
N TRP A 876 -15.69 28.18 18.33
CA TRP A 876 -14.98 28.13 17.06
C TRP A 876 -14.12 29.39 16.86
N TYR A 877 -13.00 29.26 16.17
CA TYR A 877 -12.06 30.37 15.98
C TYR A 877 -12.48 31.24 14.79
N LEU A 878 -12.49 32.56 14.97
CA LEU A 878 -12.72 33.53 13.88
C LEU A 878 -11.58 33.47 12.86
N CYS A 879 -11.93 33.14 11.62
CA CYS A 879 -11.04 32.98 10.48
C CYS A 879 -11.36 34.05 9.41
N GLN A 880 -10.47 35.03 9.27
CA GLN A 880 -10.58 36.11 8.28
C GLN A 880 -9.36 36.11 7.38
N MET A 881 -9.63 36.20 6.07
CA MET A 881 -8.63 36.48 5.04
C MET A 881 -9.20 37.50 4.06
N GLU A 882 -8.35 38.30 3.45
CA GLU A 882 -8.72 39.31 2.46
C GLU A 882 -8.13 38.92 1.10
N ILE A 883 -8.98 38.75 0.10
CA ILE A 883 -8.58 38.56 -1.29
C ILE A 883 -8.30 39.95 -1.87
N LEU A 884 -7.02 40.24 -2.10
CA LEU A 884 -6.54 41.51 -2.65
C LEU A 884 -6.69 41.57 -4.17
N ASP A 885 -6.49 40.43 -4.84
CA ASP A 885 -6.59 40.27 -6.28
C ASP A 885 -6.98 38.82 -6.63
N CYS A 886 -7.61 38.62 -7.78
CA CYS A 886 -7.90 37.31 -8.36
C CYS A 886 -7.77 37.37 -9.89
N THR A 887 -6.62 36.95 -10.40
CA THR A 887 -6.28 37.01 -11.83
C THR A 887 -6.51 35.65 -12.50
N LYS A 888 -7.21 35.62 -13.64
CA LYS A 888 -7.39 34.40 -14.46
C LYS A 888 -6.09 34.09 -15.20
N ILE A 889 -5.59 32.85 -15.09
CA ILE A 889 -4.39 32.36 -15.77
C ILE A 889 -4.68 31.03 -16.51
N PRO A 890 -3.84 30.60 -17.48
CA PRO A 890 -3.98 29.28 -18.09
C PRO A 890 -3.91 28.16 -17.04
N TRP A 891 -4.66 27.08 -17.24
CA TRP A 891 -4.57 25.92 -16.35
C TRP A 891 -3.18 25.27 -16.45
N PRO A 892 -2.54 24.86 -15.33
CA PRO A 892 -1.21 24.27 -15.38
C PRO A 892 -1.17 22.98 -16.23
N SER A 893 -0.27 22.97 -17.22
CA SER A 893 -0.11 21.82 -18.12
C SER A 893 0.22 20.54 -17.35
N SER A 894 -0.10 19.39 -17.94
CA SER A 894 0.24 18.08 -17.37
C SER A 894 1.76 17.91 -17.16
N LEU A 895 2.58 18.55 -18.00
CA LEU A 895 4.04 18.59 -17.86
C LEU A 895 4.48 19.36 -16.60
N ILE A 896 3.94 20.57 -16.37
CA ILE A 896 4.26 21.38 -15.17
C ILE A 896 3.77 20.66 -13.91
N ARG A 897 2.52 20.15 -13.90
CA ARG A 897 1.98 19.37 -12.77
C ARG A 897 2.85 18.15 -12.46
N LYS A 898 3.30 17.41 -13.47
CA LYS A 898 4.18 16.25 -13.31
C LYS A 898 5.58 16.63 -12.83
N ALA A 899 6.19 17.68 -13.38
CA ALA A 899 7.54 18.14 -12.99
C ALA A 899 7.62 18.52 -11.50
N HIS A 900 6.56 19.14 -10.97
CA HIS A 900 6.51 19.53 -9.55
C HIS A 900 5.84 18.48 -8.63
N ASN A 901 5.45 17.32 -9.17
CA ASN A 901 4.75 16.24 -8.45
C ASN A 901 3.44 16.72 -7.79
N VAL A 902 2.64 17.51 -8.51
CA VAL A 902 1.31 17.96 -8.10
C VAL A 902 0.33 16.79 -8.17
N ASN A 903 -0.50 16.60 -7.13
CA ASN A 903 -1.47 15.52 -7.11
C ASN A 903 -2.72 15.90 -7.92
N ASP A 904 -3.17 15.01 -8.81
CA ASP A 904 -4.30 15.29 -9.70
C ASP A 904 -5.65 15.36 -8.97
N CYS A 905 -5.79 14.57 -7.89
CA CYS A 905 -6.95 14.51 -6.98
C CYS A 905 -8.34 14.30 -7.62
N GLY A 906 -8.41 14.04 -8.93
CA GLY A 906 -9.65 13.78 -9.68
C GLY A 906 -10.45 15.02 -10.09
N TRP A 907 -9.94 16.24 -9.90
CA TRP A 907 -10.64 17.45 -10.33
C TRP A 907 -10.59 17.59 -11.86
N PRO A 908 -11.72 17.84 -12.57
CA PRO A 908 -11.73 17.93 -14.02
C PRO A 908 -10.76 18.98 -14.56
N GLU A 909 -10.03 18.67 -15.63
CA GLU A 909 -9.19 19.66 -16.31
C GLU A 909 -10.05 20.80 -16.86
N GLN A 910 -9.52 22.02 -16.80
CA GLN A 910 -10.18 23.24 -17.26
C GLN A 910 -9.24 24.02 -18.17
N GLU A 911 -9.76 24.99 -18.93
CA GLU A 911 -8.91 25.88 -19.75
C GLU A 911 -8.11 26.87 -18.91
N ALA A 912 -8.61 27.23 -17.71
CA ALA A 912 -8.06 28.29 -16.90
C ALA A 912 -8.16 28.01 -15.40
N ALA A 913 -7.13 28.43 -14.67
CA ALA A 913 -7.11 28.50 -13.22
C ALA A 913 -7.15 29.97 -12.77
N TYR A 914 -7.28 30.21 -11.46
CA TYR A 914 -7.36 31.56 -10.91
C TYR A 914 -6.30 31.73 -9.83
N GLU A 915 -5.51 32.79 -9.93
CA GLU A 915 -4.48 33.11 -8.97
C GLU A 915 -4.97 34.22 -8.03
N CYS A 916 -5.19 33.87 -6.77
CA CYS A 916 -5.63 34.78 -5.73
C CYS A 916 -4.44 35.30 -4.92
N LYS A 917 -4.32 36.62 -4.78
CA LYS A 917 -3.41 37.25 -3.82
C LYS A 917 -4.13 37.50 -2.51
N ILE A 918 -3.63 36.93 -1.41
CA ILE A 918 -4.36 36.81 -0.14
C ILE A 918 -3.58 37.43 1.01
N ASN A 919 -4.23 38.31 1.77
CA ASN A 919 -3.77 38.85 3.06
C ASN A 919 -4.43 38.06 4.21
N LEU A 920 -3.65 37.38 5.04
CA LEU A 920 -4.20 36.52 6.10
C LEU A 920 -4.37 37.31 7.42
N ILE A 921 -5.59 37.76 7.70
CA ILE A 921 -5.93 38.70 8.80
C ILE A 921 -5.99 38.00 10.17
N THR A 922 -6.49 36.76 10.21
CA THR A 922 -6.45 35.88 11.39
C THR A 922 -6.00 34.46 11.00
N GLY A 923 -5.57 33.69 11.99
CA GLY A 923 -5.29 32.25 11.85
C GLY A 923 -3.91 31.88 11.31
N LYS A 924 -3.83 30.69 10.70
CA LYS A 924 -2.61 30.04 10.16
C LYS A 924 -2.83 29.64 8.71
N THR A 925 -1.76 29.33 7.97
CA THR A 925 -1.79 29.00 6.52
C THR A 925 -2.88 28.01 6.11
N HIS A 926 -3.11 26.93 6.87
CA HIS A 926 -4.22 25.98 6.63
C HIS A 926 -5.62 26.59 6.51
N GLN A 927 -5.83 27.81 7.02
CA GLN A 927 -7.11 28.51 6.95
C GLN A 927 -7.48 28.84 5.50
N ILE A 928 -6.50 29.26 4.71
CA ILE A 928 -6.68 29.60 3.30
C ILE A 928 -7.25 28.38 2.56
N ARG A 929 -6.62 27.22 2.76
CA ARG A 929 -7.03 25.93 2.18
C ARG A 929 -8.46 25.53 2.56
N ALA A 930 -8.82 25.68 3.83
CA ALA A 930 -10.16 25.33 4.34
C ALA A 930 -11.26 26.30 3.86
N GLN A 931 -11.02 27.62 3.90
CA GLN A 931 -12.00 28.61 3.47
C GLN A 931 -12.25 28.54 1.96
N LEU A 932 -11.18 28.47 1.14
CA LEU A 932 -11.31 28.37 -0.32
C LEU A 932 -12.06 27.10 -0.75
N ALA A 933 -11.83 25.97 -0.09
CA ALA A 933 -12.56 24.73 -0.39
C ALA A 933 -14.03 24.78 0.06
N ALA A 934 -14.34 25.39 1.21
CA ALA A 934 -15.72 25.59 1.67
C ALA A 934 -16.53 26.51 0.74
N MET A 935 -15.86 27.44 0.06
CA MET A 935 -16.44 28.29 -0.98
C MET A 935 -16.64 27.59 -2.34
N GLY A 936 -16.26 26.31 -2.47
CA GLY A 936 -16.30 25.57 -3.74
C GLY A 936 -15.16 25.90 -4.71
N THR A 937 -14.14 26.64 -4.25
CA THR A 937 -12.99 27.10 -5.05
C THR A 937 -11.66 26.52 -4.49
N PRO A 938 -11.51 25.19 -4.33
CA PRO A 938 -10.33 24.60 -3.69
C PRO A 938 -9.02 24.94 -4.40
N ILE A 939 -7.91 24.76 -3.66
CA ILE A 939 -6.56 24.94 -4.17
C ILE A 939 -6.14 23.73 -5.01
N ILE A 940 -5.59 23.98 -6.20
CA ILE A 940 -5.09 22.94 -7.11
C ILE A 940 -4.02 22.09 -6.42
N GLY A 941 -4.19 20.77 -6.48
CA GLY A 941 -3.28 19.79 -5.89
C GLY A 941 -3.56 19.41 -4.43
N ASP A 942 -4.52 20.07 -3.76
CA ASP A 942 -4.82 19.81 -2.35
C ASP A 942 -5.68 18.56 -2.14
N SER A 943 -5.04 17.39 -2.06
CA SER A 943 -5.71 16.09 -1.90
C SER A 943 -6.64 15.96 -0.69
N ALA A 944 -6.54 16.83 0.31
CA ALA A 944 -7.44 16.83 1.48
C ALA A 944 -8.70 17.66 1.23
N TYR A 945 -8.54 18.84 0.63
CA TYR A 945 -9.60 19.84 0.52
C TYR A 945 -10.27 19.88 -0.86
N MET A 946 -9.54 19.52 -1.92
CA MET A 946 -10.10 19.43 -3.28
C MET A 946 -11.06 18.24 -3.40
N THR A 947 -10.70 17.09 -2.81
CA THR A 947 -11.59 15.91 -2.72
C THR A 947 -12.83 16.18 -1.87
N ALA A 948 -12.66 16.82 -0.70
CA ALA A 948 -13.76 17.23 0.16
C ALA A 948 -14.71 18.25 -0.52
N ALA A 949 -14.16 19.19 -1.29
CA ALA A 949 -14.96 20.12 -2.08
C ALA A 949 -15.76 19.41 -3.18
N MET A 950 -15.13 18.50 -3.95
CA MET A 950 -15.84 17.69 -4.95
C MET A 950 -16.97 16.86 -4.34
N ALA A 951 -16.73 16.23 -3.19
CA ALA A 951 -17.74 15.46 -2.48
C ALA A 951 -18.93 16.34 -2.05
N ALA A 952 -18.66 17.52 -1.47
CA ALA A 952 -19.70 18.49 -1.11
C ALA A 952 -20.43 19.09 -2.32
N MET A 953 -19.78 19.21 -3.49
CA MET A 953 -20.42 19.69 -4.73
C MET A 953 -21.30 18.63 -5.38
N ALA A 954 -20.87 17.37 -5.35
CA ALA A 954 -21.66 16.24 -5.87
C ALA A 954 -22.85 15.89 -4.97
N ASN A 955 -22.69 16.07 -3.65
CA ASN A 955 -23.75 15.92 -2.67
C ASN A 955 -23.52 16.88 -1.49
N PRO A 956 -24.23 18.02 -1.40
CA PRO A 956 -24.08 18.95 -0.29
C PRO A 956 -24.46 18.33 1.06
N SER A 957 -25.38 17.36 1.07
CA SER A 957 -25.93 16.70 2.27
C SER A 957 -24.97 15.72 2.97
N ILE A 958 -23.72 15.56 2.50
CA ILE A 958 -22.68 14.81 3.24
C ILE A 958 -21.68 15.71 3.99
N ASN A 959 -21.68 17.02 3.75
CA ASN A 959 -20.82 17.94 4.49
C ASN A 959 -21.54 18.41 5.78
N PRO A 960 -21.09 17.99 6.99
CA PRO A 960 -21.79 18.27 8.25
C PRO A 960 -21.86 19.76 8.63
N PHE A 961 -21.09 20.62 7.96
CA PHE A 961 -21.13 22.07 8.11
C PHE A 961 -21.16 22.78 6.74
N GLY A 962 -21.76 22.14 5.73
CA GLY A 962 -22.02 22.75 4.42
C GLY A 962 -23.12 23.81 4.45
N ARG A 963 -23.32 24.49 3.31
CA ARG A 963 -24.39 25.50 3.16
C ARG A 963 -25.80 24.90 3.26
N GLU A 964 -25.98 23.66 2.83
CA GLU A 964 -27.23 22.93 3.05
C GLU A 964 -27.24 22.36 4.48
N ARG A 965 -28.05 22.96 5.36
CA ARG A 965 -28.10 22.61 6.78
C ARG A 965 -28.75 21.24 6.98
N LEU A 966 -27.94 20.28 7.40
CA LEU A 966 -28.39 18.97 7.88
C LEU A 966 -28.94 19.10 9.31
N SER A 967 -30.21 18.72 9.50
CA SER A 967 -30.78 18.53 10.83
C SER A 967 -30.43 17.13 11.33
N TYR A 968 -29.53 17.05 12.30
CA TYR A 968 -29.23 15.82 13.02
C TYR A 968 -30.24 15.60 14.16
N ASN A 969 -30.62 14.35 14.39
CA ASN A 969 -31.58 13.96 15.43
C ASN A 969 -30.94 13.90 16.83
N SER A 970 -29.61 13.73 16.90
CA SER A 970 -28.83 13.90 18.13
C SER A 970 -27.43 14.48 17.86
N GLU A 971 -26.76 14.97 18.93
CA GLU A 971 -25.36 15.40 18.82
C GLU A 971 -24.39 14.21 18.63
N GLU A 972 -24.75 12.96 19.01
CA GLU A 972 -23.94 11.79 18.66
C GLU A 972 -23.96 11.48 17.16
N GLU A 973 -25.14 11.57 16.52
CA GLU A 973 -25.30 11.38 15.07
C GLU A 973 -24.46 12.39 14.28
N LYS A 974 -24.47 13.65 14.74
CA LYS A 974 -23.66 14.75 14.21
C LYS A 974 -22.17 14.54 14.39
N GLU A 975 -21.70 14.10 15.56
CA GLU A 975 -20.27 13.82 15.76
C GLU A 975 -19.82 12.60 14.93
N ALA A 976 -20.65 11.57 14.80
CA ALA A 976 -20.39 10.42 13.94
C ALA A 976 -20.29 10.82 12.45
N ALA A 977 -21.19 11.68 11.96
CA ALA A 977 -21.11 12.23 10.61
C ALA A 977 -19.83 13.05 10.39
N VAL A 978 -19.37 13.79 11.41
CA VAL A 978 -18.09 14.51 11.38
C VAL A 978 -16.89 13.58 11.37
N GLU A 979 -16.89 12.51 12.17
CA GLU A 979 -15.82 11.52 12.13
C GLU A 979 -15.78 10.78 10.78
N ALA A 980 -16.93 10.46 10.18
CA ALA A 980 -17.01 9.90 8.83
C ALA A 980 -16.50 10.85 7.74
N TRP A 981 -16.87 12.14 7.80
CA TRP A 981 -16.37 13.18 6.89
C TRP A 981 -14.85 13.38 6.99
N VAL A 982 -14.32 13.38 8.20
CA VAL A 982 -12.87 13.46 8.47
C VAL A 982 -12.15 12.19 8.01
N ALA A 983 -12.73 11.00 8.22
CA ALA A 983 -12.13 9.74 7.80
C ALA A 983 -12.07 9.58 6.27
N SER A 984 -13.06 10.09 5.54
CA SER A 984 -13.16 9.99 4.08
C SER A 984 -12.17 10.90 3.33
N HIS A 985 -11.78 12.04 3.91
CA HIS A 985 -10.97 13.07 3.22
C HIS A 985 -9.65 13.44 3.94
N GLY A 986 -9.39 12.90 5.13
CA GLY A 986 -8.51 13.53 6.13
C GLY A 986 -6.99 13.37 6.04
N LYS A 987 -6.39 13.24 4.85
CA LYS A 987 -4.93 13.13 4.69
C LYS A 987 -4.32 14.41 4.13
N GLU A 988 -3.49 15.11 4.92
CA GLU A 988 -2.71 16.26 4.44
C GLU A 988 -1.89 15.89 3.17
N PRO A 989 -1.85 16.76 2.15
CA PRO A 989 -1.04 16.52 0.95
C PRO A 989 0.44 16.33 1.30
N LYS A 990 1.06 15.33 0.69
CA LYS A 990 2.51 15.05 0.80
C LYS A 990 3.31 15.65 -0.36
N SER A 991 2.61 16.09 -1.39
CA SER A 991 3.10 16.82 -2.55
C SER A 991 3.08 18.34 -2.33
N VAL A 992 3.55 19.09 -3.33
CA VAL A 992 3.25 20.53 -3.46
C VAL A 992 1.78 20.75 -3.79
N ILE A 993 1.25 21.88 -3.36
CA ILE A 993 -0.07 22.40 -3.73
C ILE A 993 0.08 23.80 -4.34
N GLY A 994 -0.98 24.32 -4.95
CA GLY A 994 -1.06 25.70 -5.43
C GLY A 994 -1.12 26.75 -4.32
N LEU A 995 -0.24 26.72 -3.31
CA LEU A 995 -0.21 27.70 -2.22
C LEU A 995 1.22 28.06 -1.82
N GLN A 996 1.55 29.34 -2.00
CA GLN A 996 2.85 29.92 -1.66
C GLN A 996 2.69 31.06 -0.66
N ALA A 997 3.50 31.09 0.40
CA ALA A 997 3.72 32.25 1.26
C ALA A 997 4.62 33.25 0.52
N SER A 998 4.03 34.03 -0.38
CA SER A 998 4.74 34.79 -1.41
C SER A 998 5.50 36.02 -0.90
N GLU A 999 5.02 36.68 0.15
CA GLU A 999 5.66 37.89 0.69
C GLU A 999 5.57 37.93 2.23
N ILE A 1000 6.61 38.43 2.88
CA ILE A 1000 6.63 38.70 4.32
C ILE A 1000 7.29 40.04 4.62
N SER A 1001 6.70 40.81 5.54
CA SER A 1001 7.26 42.09 5.98
C SER A 1001 6.93 42.42 7.44
N TRP A 1002 7.79 43.22 8.06
CA TRP A 1002 7.67 43.72 9.43
C TRP A 1002 8.64 44.90 9.65
N ASP A 1003 8.41 45.69 10.69
CA ASP A 1003 9.35 46.72 11.11
C ASP A 1003 10.21 46.20 12.28
N TYR A 1004 11.53 46.40 12.23
CA TYR A 1004 12.46 46.00 13.28
C TYR A 1004 13.66 46.96 13.33
N GLU A 1005 14.02 47.40 14.54
CA GLU A 1005 15.10 48.38 14.82
C GLU A 1005 15.01 49.72 14.04
N GLY A 1006 13.82 50.08 13.57
CA GLY A 1006 13.56 51.31 12.81
C GLY A 1006 13.68 51.14 11.29
N GLU A 1007 13.98 49.93 10.82
CA GLU A 1007 13.99 49.57 9.40
C GLU A 1007 12.75 48.75 9.00
N HIS A 1008 12.29 48.93 7.76
CA HIS A 1008 11.21 48.13 7.18
C HIS A 1008 11.81 46.93 6.44
N HIS A 1009 11.58 45.73 6.96
CA HIS A 1009 12.08 44.47 6.40
C HIS A 1009 11.02 43.89 5.47
N TYR A 1010 11.39 43.60 4.21
CA TYR A 1010 10.49 43.09 3.19
C TYR A 1010 11.18 42.03 2.33
N TYR A 1011 10.56 40.85 2.21
CA TYR A 1011 11.09 39.72 1.45
C TYR A 1011 10.01 39.04 0.60
N LYS A 1012 10.41 38.61 -0.60
CA LYS A 1012 9.58 37.81 -1.52
C LYS A 1012 10.11 36.39 -1.65
N ALA A 1013 9.21 35.45 -1.87
CA ALA A 1013 9.53 34.10 -2.31
C ALA A 1013 9.97 34.09 -3.78
N GLY A 1014 10.52 32.96 -4.23
CA GLY A 1014 10.79 32.72 -5.65
C GLY A 1014 9.50 32.55 -6.47
N VAL A 1015 9.64 32.46 -7.79
CA VAL A 1015 8.52 32.24 -8.71
C VAL A 1015 7.78 30.94 -8.34
N PRO A 1016 6.45 30.99 -8.08
CA PRO A 1016 5.69 29.79 -7.73
C PRO A 1016 5.66 28.80 -8.89
N TRP A 1017 5.55 27.50 -8.58
CA TRP A 1017 5.67 26.42 -9.58
C TRP A 1017 4.72 26.54 -10.77
N TRP A 1018 3.53 27.15 -10.59
CA TRP A 1018 2.55 27.35 -11.66
C TRP A 1018 2.84 28.54 -12.58
N ARG A 1019 3.93 29.28 -12.35
CA ARG A 1019 4.43 30.37 -13.21
C ARG A 1019 5.81 30.06 -13.81
N GLN A 1020 6.22 28.79 -13.84
CA GLN A 1020 7.51 28.39 -14.43
C GLN A 1020 7.29 27.96 -15.89
N ASP A 1021 7.79 28.77 -16.83
CA ASP A 1021 7.48 28.64 -18.26
C ASP A 1021 8.23 27.50 -18.99
N SER A 1022 9.20 26.84 -18.34
CA SER A 1022 9.89 25.66 -18.89
C SER A 1022 10.55 24.80 -17.80
N VAL A 1023 10.81 23.54 -18.11
CA VAL A 1023 11.49 22.57 -17.20
C VAL A 1023 13.02 22.72 -17.24
N GLU A 1024 13.56 23.71 -17.95
CA GLU A 1024 15.00 23.83 -18.26
C GLU A 1024 15.84 24.58 -17.21
N SER A 1025 15.25 25.25 -16.20
CA SER A 1025 16.02 26.11 -15.27
C SER A 1025 16.65 25.40 -14.05
N ASP A 1026 16.05 24.30 -13.56
CA ASP A 1026 16.40 23.68 -12.27
C ASP A 1026 17.11 22.31 -12.44
N LEU A 1027 17.57 21.98 -13.66
CA LEU A 1027 18.25 20.71 -14.01
C LEU A 1027 19.63 20.90 -14.71
N VAL A 1028 20.25 22.08 -14.53
CA VAL A 1028 21.61 22.41 -15.00
C VAL A 1028 22.60 22.48 -13.83
#